data_AF-A0A941WX02-F1
#
_entry.id   AF-A0A941WX02-F1
#
_cell.length_a   1.000
_cell.length_b   1.000
_cell.length_c   1.000
_cell.angle_alpha   90.00
_cell.angle_beta   90.00
_cell.angle_gamma   90.00
#
_symmetry.space_group_name_H-M   'P 1'
#
loop_
_entity.id
_entity.type
_entity.pdbx_description
1 polymer ?
#
loop_
_entity_poly.entity_id
_entity_poly.type
_entity_poly.pdbx_seq_one_letter_code
_entity_poly.pdbx_strand_id
1 'polypeptide(L)'
;MKTINRELKDYIEQQILPIYENNDSGHGIEHIQYVVKRSLRFASQFPNINLDMVYVIASFHDIAHHIDKDNHEVLSAKLFYENEKMKKIFNDDERRIIKEAIEDHRASLEYEPRSDYGKIISSADRTTSIDSVLQRTHSYTTKHYPDLDLFQMIERSYNHMLKKYGGNGYAKNYCYDEEYEQFKRHVETISKNKWEFAKKYLEVNKIMNLKEKAKIFAINAHMGQIRKSEPDKPMIIHPISVGMLLEEYGYDEPVIASGYLHDVVEDTKYTIEDIKREFGDEVANLVMGASEPDKSLSWEERKAHTIEETKKLPLRNKLVICADKINNLEDLMLKFQKSGNRDFSAFKRGEEQQKWYYTSVYESLIYGEDEKLPIFKRLKNVLDIVFAEKEDLYLRDTIFDDNREYYEKLKKLHAQKVELQKLKALCALSKPFVIEFSGTPRTGKTTTINNLYDFFKKGGFNTAIIEEFTTSGYYKEVFKQKYKDVSSTESNMAIIEEVTRQLEEALNSDKEIILIDRSVNDRQIWNYRRYIRGDMSEELYLESRGKYSTISRKLIDFLVITYAEPLISLKRDYNSSLALEKRNFLNIDNLNEYNRSLRDLQELFETSVEDSILLDTSSMSMDEVSVEIASQIMPAMRKRYIKSFKQKYNLR
;
A
#
# COMPACT_ATOMS: atom_id res chain seq x y z
N MET A 1 25.06 37.83 39.54
CA MET A 1 23.90 37.00 39.15
C MET A 1 23.32 36.39 40.41
N LYS A 2 22.00 36.49 40.64
CA LYS A 2 21.36 35.75 41.73
C LYS A 2 21.60 34.25 41.51
N THR A 3 22.22 33.57 42.45
CA THR A 3 22.43 32.12 42.41
C THR A 3 21.14 31.41 42.81
N ILE A 4 20.84 30.27 42.18
CA ILE A 4 19.67 29.44 42.52
C ILE A 4 19.72 29.08 44.00
N ASN A 5 18.57 29.13 44.68
CA ASN A 5 18.46 28.79 46.09
C ASN A 5 18.96 27.35 46.34
N ARG A 6 19.91 27.20 47.26
CA ARG A 6 20.56 25.91 47.55
C ARG A 6 19.60 24.86 48.07
N GLU A 7 18.68 25.22 48.97
CA GLU A 7 17.68 24.29 49.49
C GLU A 7 16.70 23.82 48.43
N LEU A 8 16.35 24.70 47.49
CA LEU A 8 15.49 24.36 46.35
C LEU A 8 16.19 23.36 45.43
N LYS A 9 17.47 23.64 45.12
CA LYS A 9 18.30 22.77 44.29
C LYS A 9 18.44 21.37 44.90
N ASP A 10 18.82 21.29 46.17
CA ASP A 10 18.99 20.02 46.88
C ASP A 10 17.67 19.21 46.90
N TYR A 11 16.53 19.88 47.08
CA TYR A 11 15.22 19.23 47.02
C TYR A 11 14.90 18.65 45.64
N ILE A 12 15.10 19.43 44.57
CA ILE A 12 14.84 18.97 43.19
C ILE A 12 15.72 17.78 42.84
N GLU A 13 17.01 17.85 43.13
CA GLU A 13 17.96 16.78 42.80
C GLU A 13 17.66 15.48 43.57
N GLN A 14 17.17 15.57 44.82
CA GLN A 14 16.90 14.40 45.66
C GLN A 14 15.48 13.84 45.52
N GLN A 15 14.48 14.66 45.18
CA GLN A 15 13.07 14.27 45.25
C GLN A 15 12.34 14.34 43.91
N ILE A 16 12.78 15.21 42.99
CA ILE A 16 12.08 15.46 41.73
C ILE A 16 12.76 14.74 40.56
N LEU A 17 14.07 14.92 40.38
CA LEU A 17 14.80 14.29 39.28
C LEU A 17 14.75 12.75 39.28
N PRO A 18 14.76 12.03 40.42
CA PRO A 18 14.64 10.58 40.43
C PRO A 18 13.31 10.06 39.84
N ILE A 19 12.24 10.87 39.82
CA ILE A 19 10.95 10.44 39.25
C ILE A 19 11.06 10.21 37.74
N TYR A 20 11.97 10.90 37.05
CA TYR A 20 12.22 10.74 35.62
C TYR A 20 12.80 9.37 35.25
N GLU A 21 13.25 8.55 36.22
CA GLU A 21 13.61 7.15 35.98
C GLU A 21 12.42 6.31 35.50
N ASN A 22 11.19 6.75 35.78
CA ASN A 22 9.96 6.07 35.33
C ASN A 22 9.52 6.48 33.92
N ASN A 23 10.08 7.55 33.36
CA ASN A 23 9.73 8.04 32.03
C ASN A 23 10.37 7.18 30.92
N ASP A 24 9.87 7.32 29.69
CA ASP A 24 10.48 6.64 28.54
C ASP A 24 11.88 7.21 28.22
N SER A 25 12.66 6.48 27.41
CA SER A 25 14.04 6.86 27.08
C SER A 25 14.19 8.23 26.41
N GLY A 26 13.11 8.82 25.87
CA GLY A 26 13.10 10.16 25.30
C GLY A 26 12.88 11.27 26.33
N HIS A 27 12.36 10.94 27.52
CA HIS A 27 11.95 11.87 28.57
C HIS A 27 12.55 11.51 29.94
N GLY A 28 13.71 10.83 29.97
CA GLY A 28 14.42 10.43 31.19
C GLY A 28 15.38 11.50 31.75
N ILE A 29 16.25 11.11 32.68
CA ILE A 29 17.18 12.01 33.41
C ILE A 29 18.06 12.87 32.47
N GLU A 30 18.60 12.29 31.40
CA GLU A 30 19.45 13.03 30.45
C GLU A 30 18.69 14.17 29.75
N HIS A 31 17.44 13.91 29.37
CA HIS A 31 16.57 14.90 28.74
C HIS A 31 16.29 16.07 29.68
N ILE A 32 15.89 15.79 30.93
CA ILE A 32 15.59 16.87 31.87
C ILE A 32 16.83 17.71 32.20
N GLN A 33 18.00 17.09 32.38
CA GLN A 33 19.26 17.82 32.60
C GLN A 33 19.59 18.74 31.42
N TYR A 34 19.36 18.27 30.20
CA TYR A 34 19.51 19.08 28.99
C TYR A 34 18.55 20.29 28.98
N VAL A 35 17.27 20.07 29.26
CA VAL A 35 16.25 21.14 29.29
C VAL A 35 16.54 22.17 30.39
N VAL A 36 16.93 21.72 31.59
CA VAL A 36 17.31 22.62 32.70
C VAL A 36 18.49 23.51 32.30
N LYS A 37 19.56 22.91 31.73
CA LYS A 37 20.74 23.65 31.30
C LYS A 37 20.38 24.71 30.25
N ARG A 38 19.56 24.35 29.27
CA ARG A 38 19.09 25.28 28.22
C ARG A 38 18.17 26.37 28.76
N SER A 39 17.26 26.03 29.67
CA SER A 39 16.34 26.99 30.27
C SER A 39 17.11 28.09 31.02
N LEU A 40 18.12 27.70 31.80
CA LEU A 40 18.99 28.65 32.50
C LEU A 40 19.83 29.51 31.54
N ARG A 41 20.26 28.95 30.40
CA ARG A 41 20.93 29.72 29.34
C ARG A 41 19.98 30.77 28.73
N PHE A 42 18.75 30.40 28.40
CA PHE A 42 17.79 31.32 27.78
C PHE A 42 17.28 32.39 28.75
N ALA A 43 17.27 32.10 30.05
CA ALA A 43 16.90 33.06 31.08
C ALA A 43 17.70 34.37 30.98
N SER A 44 18.98 34.34 30.57
CA SER A 44 19.79 35.55 30.43
C SER A 44 19.34 36.50 29.32
N GLN A 45 18.42 36.09 28.45
CA GLN A 45 17.86 36.91 27.37
C GLN A 45 16.71 37.82 27.85
N PHE A 46 16.24 37.64 29.09
CA PHE A 46 15.10 38.36 29.64
C PHE A 46 15.56 39.25 30.81
N PRO A 47 15.20 40.55 30.84
CA PRO A 47 15.76 41.50 31.80
C PRO A 47 15.26 41.31 33.25
N ASN A 48 14.15 40.59 33.47
CA ASN A 48 13.48 40.46 34.78
C ASN A 48 13.04 39.03 35.11
N ILE A 49 13.93 38.05 34.97
CA ILE A 49 13.62 36.63 35.21
C ILE A 49 14.09 36.14 36.59
N ASN A 50 13.27 35.33 37.26
CA ASN A 50 13.63 34.63 38.49
C ASN A 50 14.20 33.24 38.16
N LEU A 51 15.50 33.02 38.39
CA LEU A 51 16.17 31.77 38.07
C LEU A 51 15.67 30.57 38.89
N ASP A 52 15.12 30.79 40.09
CA ASP A 52 14.51 29.72 40.89
C ASP A 52 13.24 29.20 40.21
N MET A 53 12.43 30.10 39.65
CA MET A 53 11.24 29.73 38.87
C MET A 53 11.63 29.00 37.59
N VAL A 54 12.63 29.48 36.84
CA VAL A 54 13.12 28.81 35.63
C VAL A 54 13.59 27.39 35.94
N TYR A 55 14.37 27.22 37.00
CA TYR A 55 14.90 25.92 37.41
C TYR A 55 13.78 24.94 37.79
N VAL A 56 12.76 25.42 38.51
CA VAL A 56 11.59 24.62 38.90
C VAL A 56 10.72 24.26 37.71
N ILE A 57 10.40 25.21 36.84
CA ILE A 57 9.58 24.96 35.64
C ILE A 57 10.23 23.88 34.80
N ALA A 58 11.53 24.04 34.52
CA ALA A 58 12.28 23.01 33.81
C ALA A 58 12.22 21.68 34.54
N SER A 59 12.49 21.63 35.84
CA SER A 59 12.51 20.37 36.62
C SER A 59 11.16 19.65 36.69
N PHE A 60 10.05 20.38 36.61
CA PHE A 60 8.71 19.79 36.73
C PHE A 60 8.02 19.53 35.40
N HIS A 61 8.43 20.11 34.27
CA HIS A 61 7.59 20.14 33.05
C HIS A 61 7.09 18.78 32.52
N ASP A 62 7.90 17.73 32.68
CA ASP A 62 7.67 16.38 32.15
C ASP A 62 7.58 15.30 33.25
N ILE A 63 7.43 15.70 34.51
CA ILE A 63 7.46 14.77 35.65
C ILE A 63 6.33 13.74 35.59
N ALA A 64 5.20 14.07 34.95
CA ALA A 64 4.03 13.19 34.81
C ALA A 64 4.00 12.38 33.50
N HIS A 65 5.04 12.42 32.67
CA HIS A 65 5.02 11.77 31.35
C HIS A 65 4.81 10.25 31.42
N HIS A 66 5.32 9.58 32.47
CA HIS A 66 5.07 8.15 32.72
C HIS A 66 3.63 7.83 33.17
N ILE A 67 2.87 8.82 33.65
CA ILE A 67 1.50 8.65 34.13
C ILE A 67 0.52 8.72 32.96
N ASP A 68 0.58 9.81 32.20
CA ASP A 68 -0.25 10.02 31.02
C ASP A 68 0.51 10.92 30.03
N LYS A 69 0.97 10.31 28.95
CA LYS A 69 1.72 10.99 27.89
C LYS A 69 0.91 12.05 27.16
N ASP A 70 -0.40 11.89 27.03
CA ASP A 70 -1.22 12.80 26.21
C ASP A 70 -1.64 14.05 27.00
N ASN A 71 -1.60 14.00 28.33
CA ASN A 71 -1.98 15.09 29.24
C ASN A 71 -0.87 15.47 30.26
N HIS A 72 0.37 15.04 30.02
CA HIS A 72 1.48 15.16 30.98
C HIS A 72 1.76 16.59 31.43
N GLU A 73 1.59 17.61 30.59
CA GLU A 73 1.81 19.02 30.91
C GLU A 73 0.84 19.52 31.99
N VAL A 74 -0.44 19.11 31.90
CA VAL A 74 -1.48 19.50 32.88
C VAL A 74 -1.25 18.76 34.19
N LEU A 75 -0.91 17.48 34.13
CA LEU A 75 -0.60 16.67 35.31
C LEU A 75 0.68 17.12 36.00
N SER A 76 1.72 17.44 35.24
CA SER A 76 2.98 17.97 35.74
C SER A 76 2.78 19.32 36.43
N ALA A 77 1.97 20.20 35.83
CA ALA A 77 1.58 21.47 36.44
C ALA A 77 0.79 21.27 37.74
N LYS A 78 -0.11 20.27 37.78
CA LYS A 78 -0.86 19.90 38.99
C LYS A 78 0.07 19.40 40.09
N LEU A 79 0.99 18.48 39.78
CA LEU A 79 1.97 17.94 40.73
C LEU A 79 2.87 19.03 41.30
N PHE A 80 3.31 19.98 40.47
CA PHE A 80 4.00 21.18 40.96
C PHE A 80 3.12 21.98 41.92
N TYR A 81 1.88 22.26 41.53
CA TYR A 81 1.00 23.14 42.29
C TYR A 81 0.61 22.55 43.65
N GLU A 82 0.46 21.23 43.74
CA GLU A 82 0.15 20.50 44.97
C GLU A 82 1.37 20.31 45.89
N ASN A 83 2.59 20.49 45.38
CA ASN A 83 3.82 20.25 46.12
C ASN A 83 4.00 21.18 47.34
N GLU A 84 4.04 20.60 48.54
CA GLU A 84 4.14 21.33 49.81
C GLU A 84 5.44 22.13 49.99
N LYS A 85 6.56 21.67 49.41
CA LYS A 85 7.83 22.41 49.45
C LYS A 85 7.75 23.65 48.55
N MET A 86 7.13 23.53 47.37
CA MET A 86 6.94 24.66 46.45
C MET A 86 6.01 25.74 47.03
N LYS A 87 4.95 25.35 47.77
CA LYS A 87 4.05 26.28 48.50
C LYS A 87 4.77 27.16 49.52
N LYS A 88 5.87 26.67 50.11
CA LYS A 88 6.66 27.41 51.10
C LYS A 88 7.70 28.35 50.50
N ILE A 89 8.09 28.09 49.24
CA ILE A 89 9.19 28.81 48.57
C ILE A 89 8.65 29.95 47.70
N PHE A 90 7.55 29.72 46.97
CA PHE A 90 6.99 30.66 46.00
C PHE A 90 5.65 31.21 46.49
N ASN A 91 5.40 32.50 46.22
CA ASN A 91 4.10 33.12 46.48
C ASN A 91 3.05 32.67 45.45
N ASP A 92 1.77 33.03 45.67
CA ASP A 92 0.67 32.55 44.82
C ASP A 92 0.76 33.03 43.37
N ASP A 93 1.27 34.25 43.12
CA ASP A 93 1.47 34.76 41.76
C ASP A 93 2.60 34.01 41.03
N GLU A 94 3.73 33.78 41.70
CA GLU A 94 4.84 32.98 41.17
C GLU A 94 4.41 31.54 40.88
N ARG A 95 3.65 30.92 41.79
CA ARG A 95 3.11 29.57 41.61
C ARG A 95 2.15 29.49 40.42
N ARG A 96 1.30 30.50 40.22
CA ARG A 96 0.44 30.57 39.05
C ARG A 96 1.26 30.64 37.76
N ILE A 97 2.26 31.52 37.69
CA ILE A 97 3.13 31.65 36.52
C ILE A 97 3.90 30.36 36.23
N ILE A 98 4.44 29.69 37.25
CA ILE A 98 5.13 28.40 37.09
C ILE A 98 4.18 27.34 36.52
N LYS A 99 2.97 27.23 37.08
CA LYS A 99 1.93 26.30 36.60
C LYS A 99 1.62 26.54 35.12
N GLU A 100 1.35 27.80 34.77
CA GLU A 100 1.03 28.19 33.39
C GLU A 100 2.20 27.90 32.43
N ALA A 101 3.43 28.18 32.85
CA ALA A 101 4.62 27.89 32.04
C ALA A 101 4.83 26.39 31.82
N ILE A 102 4.58 25.55 32.84
CA ILE A 102 4.63 24.09 32.70
C ILE A 102 3.56 23.62 31.69
N GLU A 103 2.34 24.15 31.75
CA GLU A 103 1.29 23.82 30.78
C GLU A 103 1.64 24.26 29.33
N ASP A 104 2.38 25.35 29.18
CA ASP A 104 2.69 25.98 27.88
C ASP A 104 3.91 25.40 27.15
N HIS A 105 4.59 24.38 27.69
CA HIS A 105 5.88 23.94 27.13
C HIS A 105 5.76 23.24 25.76
N ARG A 106 4.61 22.61 25.46
CA ARG A 106 4.46 21.71 24.31
C ARG A 106 4.76 22.38 22.96
N ALA A 107 5.40 21.63 22.07
CA ALA A 107 5.72 22.11 20.72
C ALA A 107 4.48 22.37 19.83
N SER A 108 3.38 21.67 20.12
CA SER A 108 2.13 21.75 19.39
C SER A 108 1.15 22.77 19.99
N LEU A 109 1.58 23.64 20.89
CA LEU A 109 0.73 24.67 21.47
C LEU A 109 0.17 25.60 20.37
N GLU A 110 -1.15 25.79 20.36
CA GLU A 110 -1.83 26.57 19.31
C GLU A 110 -1.68 28.08 19.48
N TYR A 111 -1.34 28.52 20.69
CA TYR A 111 -1.15 29.91 21.07
C TYR A 111 0.27 30.18 21.57
N GLU A 112 0.65 31.44 21.68
CA GLU A 112 1.94 31.85 22.24
C GLU A 112 1.95 31.64 23.77
N PRO A 113 3.02 31.08 24.36
CA PRO A 113 3.10 30.89 25.81
C PRO A 113 2.78 32.17 26.59
N ARG A 114 2.01 32.01 27.67
CA ARG A 114 1.41 33.10 28.46
C ARG A 114 2.43 34.00 29.17
N SER A 115 3.66 33.52 29.33
CA SER A 115 4.73 34.23 30.03
C SER A 115 6.09 34.01 29.39
N ASP A 116 7.06 34.87 29.71
CA ASP A 116 8.47 34.69 29.34
C ASP A 116 9.02 33.35 29.85
N TYR A 117 8.55 32.87 31.01
CA TYR A 117 8.91 31.55 31.50
C TYR A 117 8.39 30.42 30.61
N GLY A 118 7.15 30.54 30.12
CA GLY A 118 6.57 29.63 29.13
C GLY A 118 7.37 29.63 27.81
N LYS A 119 7.81 30.80 27.36
CA LYS A 119 8.68 30.96 26.18
C LYS A 119 10.03 30.26 26.37
N ILE A 120 10.63 30.42 27.56
CA ILE A 120 11.91 29.78 27.92
C ILE A 120 11.78 28.25 27.88
N ILE A 121 10.81 27.68 28.61
CA ILE A 121 10.69 26.22 28.69
C ILE A 121 10.28 25.61 27.35
N SER A 122 9.35 26.23 26.62
CA SER A 122 8.94 25.77 25.29
C SER A 122 10.12 25.77 24.31
N SER A 123 11.02 26.76 24.40
CA SER A 123 12.25 26.85 23.59
C SER A 123 13.33 25.87 24.06
N ALA A 124 13.44 25.62 25.37
CA ALA A 124 14.45 24.73 25.96
C ALA A 124 14.17 23.25 25.69
N ASP A 125 12.90 22.85 25.64
CA ASP A 125 12.44 21.49 25.31
C ASP A 125 12.60 21.14 23.80
N ARG A 126 12.96 22.12 22.96
CA ARG A 126 13.19 21.85 21.54
C ARG A 126 14.42 20.97 21.33
N THR A 127 14.22 19.88 20.60
CA THR A 127 15.34 19.10 20.06
C THR A 127 16.13 19.90 19.04
N THR A 128 17.45 19.74 19.06
CA THR A 128 18.39 20.35 18.10
C THR A 128 19.15 19.29 17.29
N SER A 129 18.71 18.03 17.36
CA SER A 129 19.38 16.90 16.70
C SER A 129 18.45 16.22 15.70
N ILE A 130 18.90 16.15 14.45
CA ILE A 130 18.22 15.37 13.40
C ILE A 130 18.18 13.89 13.79
N ASP A 131 19.29 13.37 14.30
CA ASP A 131 19.44 11.96 14.64
C ASP A 131 18.40 11.56 15.70
N SER A 132 18.20 12.40 16.72
CA SER A 132 17.15 12.20 17.74
C SER A 132 15.74 12.21 17.14
N VAL A 133 15.46 13.07 16.15
CA VAL A 133 14.15 13.11 15.48
C VAL A 133 13.90 11.84 14.67
N LEU A 134 14.90 11.39 13.92
CA LEU A 134 14.81 10.19 13.08
C LEU A 134 14.68 8.93 13.93
N GLN A 135 15.44 8.81 15.02
CA GLN A 135 15.35 7.68 15.96
C GLN A 135 13.99 7.63 16.64
N ARG A 136 13.50 8.76 17.18
CA ARG A 136 12.18 8.81 17.81
C ARG A 136 11.06 8.47 16.84
N THR A 137 11.14 8.97 15.61
CA THR A 137 10.13 8.66 14.60
C THR A 137 10.20 7.21 14.16
N HIS A 138 11.38 6.63 14.01
CA HIS A 138 11.56 5.21 13.72
C HIS A 138 10.97 4.34 14.83
N SER A 139 11.37 4.55 16.09
CA SER A 139 10.87 3.80 17.25
C SER A 139 9.36 3.91 17.43
N TYR A 140 8.78 5.09 17.18
CA TYR A 140 7.34 5.25 17.20
C TYR A 140 6.68 4.48 16.05
N THR A 141 7.26 4.54 14.85
CA THR A 141 6.70 3.89 13.66
C THR A 141 6.73 2.37 13.78
N THR A 142 7.84 1.79 14.23
CA THR A 142 7.96 0.33 14.43
C THR A 142 6.99 -0.19 15.48
N LYS A 143 6.74 0.59 16.55
CA LYS A 143 5.80 0.20 17.62
C LYS A 143 4.34 0.29 17.19
N HIS A 144 3.96 1.31 16.44
CA HIS A 144 2.55 1.61 16.15
C HIS A 144 2.11 1.18 14.73
N TYR A 145 3.05 0.93 13.83
CA TYR A 145 2.80 0.57 12.44
C TYR A 145 3.77 -0.54 11.97
N PRO A 146 3.70 -1.73 12.56
CA PRO A 146 4.64 -2.83 12.27
C PRO A 146 4.57 -3.34 10.83
N ASP A 147 3.46 -3.11 10.13
CA ASP A 147 3.23 -3.60 8.76
C ASP A 147 3.82 -2.68 7.67
N LEU A 148 4.38 -1.52 8.03
CA LEU A 148 4.98 -0.61 7.06
C LEU A 148 6.36 -1.12 6.60
N ASP A 149 6.59 -1.05 5.29
CA ASP A 149 7.93 -1.29 4.77
C ASP A 149 8.87 -0.11 4.97
N LEU A 150 10.17 -0.33 4.72
CA LEU A 150 11.21 0.65 4.98
C LEU A 150 11.02 1.96 4.20
N PHE A 151 10.54 1.91 2.96
CA PHE A 151 10.27 3.11 2.16
C PHE A 151 9.15 3.94 2.80
N GLN A 152 8.06 3.28 3.21
CA GLN A 152 6.92 3.93 3.87
C GLN A 152 7.32 4.52 5.23
N MET A 153 8.16 3.82 6.00
CA MET A 153 8.73 4.33 7.25
C MET A 153 9.54 5.61 7.05
N ILE A 154 10.39 5.63 6.02
CA ILE A 154 11.20 6.81 5.65
C ILE A 154 10.30 7.98 5.23
N GLU A 155 9.33 7.74 4.35
CA GLU A 155 8.40 8.77 3.88
C GLU A 155 7.55 9.34 5.04
N ARG A 156 7.11 8.48 5.98
CA ARG A 156 6.45 8.92 7.21
C ARG A 156 7.35 9.82 8.05
N SER A 157 8.62 9.43 8.22
CA SER A 157 9.60 10.23 8.95
C SER A 157 9.89 11.57 8.28
N TYR A 158 9.97 11.59 6.96
CA TYR A 158 10.14 12.80 6.15
C TYR A 158 8.98 13.77 6.36
N ASN A 159 7.75 13.27 6.21
CA ASN A 159 6.54 14.07 6.39
C ASN A 159 6.38 14.57 7.83
N HIS A 160 6.72 13.74 8.83
CA HIS A 160 6.72 14.17 10.24
C HIS A 160 7.71 15.32 10.47
N MET A 161 8.94 15.18 9.99
CA MET A 161 9.97 16.20 10.13
C MET A 161 9.57 17.51 9.46
N LEU A 162 9.04 17.47 8.23
CA LEU A 162 8.59 18.66 7.53
C LEU A 162 7.39 19.34 8.20
N LYS A 163 6.39 18.57 8.62
CA LYS A 163 5.21 19.11 9.30
C LYS A 163 5.58 19.81 10.62
N LYS A 164 6.58 19.28 11.34
CA LYS A 164 7.00 19.82 12.64
C LYS A 164 8.04 20.92 12.52
N TYR A 165 9.09 20.71 11.73
CA TYR A 165 10.29 21.54 11.68
C TYR A 165 10.57 22.17 10.31
N GLY A 166 9.79 21.88 9.26
CA GLY A 166 9.94 22.50 7.95
C GLY A 166 9.68 24.02 7.95
N GLY A 167 9.73 24.65 6.79
CA GLY A 167 9.58 26.11 6.65
C GLY A 167 8.29 26.66 7.30
N ASN A 168 7.18 25.93 7.17
CA ASN A 168 5.89 26.24 7.81
C ASN A 168 5.56 25.27 8.97
N GLY A 169 6.58 24.68 9.59
CA GLY A 169 6.40 23.72 10.67
C GLY A 169 5.82 24.36 11.93
N TYR A 170 5.01 23.61 12.68
CA TYR A 170 4.34 24.14 13.86
C TYR A 170 5.28 24.38 15.06
N ALA A 171 6.48 23.79 15.07
CA ALA A 171 7.42 23.95 16.18
C ALA A 171 8.08 25.34 16.16
N LYS A 172 7.51 26.26 16.97
CA LYS A 172 8.02 27.61 17.17
C LYS A 172 9.10 27.65 18.25
N ASN A 173 10.06 28.55 18.09
CA ASN A 173 11.10 28.86 19.06
C ASN A 173 10.97 30.33 19.46
N TYR A 174 11.02 30.63 20.76
CA TYR A 174 10.74 31.97 21.30
C TYR A 174 11.98 32.64 21.90
N CYS A 175 13.04 31.86 22.16
CA CYS A 175 14.33 32.35 22.60
C CYS A 175 15.34 32.25 21.45
N TYR A 176 16.31 33.17 21.41
CA TYR A 176 17.42 33.04 20.48
C TYR A 176 18.22 31.79 20.82
N ASP A 177 18.32 30.87 19.87
CA ASP A 177 19.06 29.63 20.04
C ASP A 177 19.82 29.26 18.77
N GLU A 178 21.12 29.52 18.76
CA GLU A 178 21.98 29.24 17.61
C GLU A 178 21.94 27.75 17.22
N GLU A 179 21.89 26.84 18.19
CA GLU A 179 21.82 25.40 17.94
C GLU A 179 20.51 25.01 17.21
N TYR A 180 19.38 25.61 17.59
CA TYR A 180 18.09 25.36 16.94
C TYR A 180 18.02 25.98 15.54
N GLU A 181 18.59 27.16 15.34
CA GLU A 181 18.70 27.78 14.01
C GLU A 181 19.55 26.92 13.06
N GLN A 182 20.69 26.39 13.55
CA GLN A 182 21.51 25.44 12.79
C GLN A 182 20.75 24.15 12.49
N PHE A 183 20.05 23.59 13.47
CA PHE A 183 19.18 22.42 13.28
C PHE A 183 18.11 22.67 12.21
N LYS A 184 17.40 23.80 12.24
CA LYS A 184 16.40 24.18 11.23
C LYS A 184 17.00 24.25 9.83
N ARG A 185 18.18 24.87 9.68
CA ARG A 185 18.91 24.88 8.40
C ARG A 185 19.30 23.49 7.93
N HIS A 186 19.72 22.60 8.85
CA HIS A 186 20.01 21.21 8.51
C HIS A 186 18.74 20.47 8.06
N VAL A 187 17.60 20.66 8.74
CA VAL A 187 16.29 20.10 8.33
C VAL A 187 15.93 20.57 6.93
N GLU A 188 16.04 21.87 6.65
CA GLU A 188 15.78 22.42 5.31
C GLU A 188 16.72 21.84 4.26
N THR A 189 18.00 21.67 4.60
CA THR A 189 19.01 21.15 3.67
C THR A 189 18.73 19.69 3.33
N ILE A 190 18.56 18.83 4.34
CA ILE A 190 18.32 17.40 4.12
C ILE A 190 16.97 17.13 3.46
N SER A 191 15.98 17.99 3.70
CA SER A 191 14.64 17.81 3.13
C SER A 191 14.54 18.16 1.64
N LYS A 192 15.54 18.84 1.07
CA LYS A 192 15.59 19.18 -0.37
C LYS A 192 15.77 17.96 -1.26
N ASN A 193 16.40 16.90 -0.74
CA ASN A 193 16.63 15.67 -1.47
C ASN A 193 16.15 14.47 -0.66
N LYS A 194 15.07 13.82 -1.13
CA LYS A 194 14.51 12.64 -0.46
C LYS A 194 15.52 11.50 -0.31
N TRP A 195 16.47 11.37 -1.23
CA TRP A 195 17.54 10.38 -1.10
C TRP A 195 18.47 10.69 0.08
N GLU A 196 18.92 11.94 0.23
CA GLU A 196 19.78 12.33 1.35
C GLU A 196 19.08 12.14 2.70
N PHE A 197 17.78 12.45 2.74
CA PHE A 197 16.95 12.16 3.90
C PHE A 197 16.88 10.66 4.20
N ALA A 198 16.58 9.84 3.21
CA ALA A 198 16.50 8.38 3.34
C ALA A 198 17.83 7.80 3.83
N LYS A 199 18.95 8.23 3.24
CA LYS A 199 20.30 7.82 3.62
C LYS A 199 20.60 8.10 5.09
N LYS A 200 20.33 9.32 5.55
CA LYS A 200 20.52 9.69 6.96
C LYS A 200 19.60 8.90 7.88
N TYR A 201 18.36 8.63 7.48
CA TYR A 201 17.44 7.77 8.22
C TYR A 201 17.98 6.36 8.40
N LEU A 202 18.50 5.74 7.33
CA LEU A 202 19.06 4.40 7.37
C LEU A 202 20.32 4.33 8.25
N GLU A 203 21.21 5.32 8.14
CA GLU A 203 22.44 5.44 8.93
C GLU A 203 22.12 5.55 10.43
N VAL A 204 21.27 6.50 10.79
CA VAL A 204 20.94 6.83 12.18
C VAL A 204 20.24 5.67 12.90
N ASN A 205 19.42 4.90 12.18
CA ASN A 205 18.69 3.77 12.73
C ASN A 205 19.39 2.42 12.54
N LYS A 206 20.59 2.40 11.92
CA LYS A 206 21.38 1.18 11.67
C LYS A 206 20.63 0.11 10.87
N ILE A 207 19.79 0.52 9.90
CA ILE A 207 18.94 -0.38 9.08
C ILE A 207 19.58 -0.68 7.71
N MET A 208 20.88 -0.41 7.55
CA MET A 208 21.50 -0.39 6.22
C MET A 208 21.90 -1.80 5.75
N ASN A 209 20.95 -2.54 5.16
CA ASN A 209 21.30 -3.61 4.22
C ASN A 209 21.48 -3.02 2.81
N LEU A 210 22.34 -3.63 1.99
CA LEU A 210 22.76 -3.04 0.71
C LEU A 210 21.60 -3.00 -0.29
N LYS A 211 20.80 -4.07 -0.32
CA LYS A 211 19.69 -4.25 -1.27
C LYS A 211 18.51 -3.31 -1.04
N GLU A 212 18.08 -3.07 0.21
CA GLU A 212 16.99 -2.11 0.50
C GLU A 212 17.45 -0.69 0.21
N LYS A 213 18.70 -0.36 0.53
CA LYS A 213 19.31 0.93 0.18
C LYS A 213 19.24 1.15 -1.35
N ALA A 214 19.59 0.14 -2.14
CA ALA A 214 19.54 0.19 -3.60
C ALA A 214 18.10 0.30 -4.13
N LYS A 215 17.16 -0.46 -3.57
CA LYS A 215 15.73 -0.38 -3.92
C LYS A 215 15.15 1.01 -3.69
N ILE A 216 15.41 1.60 -2.51
CA ILE A 216 14.96 2.96 -2.18
C ILE A 216 15.59 4.00 -3.11
N PHE A 217 16.88 3.84 -3.45
CA PHE A 217 17.55 4.73 -4.40
C PHE A 217 16.88 4.67 -5.78
N ALA A 218 16.65 3.47 -6.30
CA ALA A 218 15.99 3.26 -7.58
C ALA A 218 14.58 3.88 -7.61
N ILE A 219 13.78 3.67 -6.56
CA ILE A 219 12.43 4.27 -6.45
C ILE A 219 12.49 5.80 -6.51
N ASN A 220 13.44 6.41 -5.80
CA ASN A 220 13.62 7.86 -5.85
C ASN A 220 14.14 8.34 -7.22
N ALA A 221 15.04 7.59 -7.85
CA ALA A 221 15.64 7.96 -9.13
C ALA A 221 14.65 7.94 -10.30
N HIS A 222 13.76 6.95 -10.32
CA HIS A 222 12.72 6.80 -11.35
C HIS A 222 11.39 7.50 -10.99
N MET A 223 11.35 8.28 -9.91
CA MET A 223 10.12 8.95 -9.45
C MET A 223 9.55 9.86 -10.54
N GLY A 224 8.29 9.64 -10.90
CA GLY A 224 7.57 10.40 -11.93
C GLY A 224 7.75 9.90 -13.38
N GLN A 225 8.52 8.84 -13.60
CA GLN A 225 8.68 8.23 -14.92
C GLN A 225 7.57 7.20 -15.20
N ILE A 226 6.99 7.27 -16.40
CA ILE A 226 5.94 6.37 -16.89
C ILE A 226 6.45 5.56 -18.09
N ARG A 227 5.96 4.32 -18.25
CA ARG A 227 6.33 3.47 -19.38
C ARG A 227 5.65 3.95 -20.66
N LYS A 228 6.38 4.10 -21.76
CA LYS A 228 5.83 4.57 -23.05
C LYS A 228 4.72 3.69 -23.60
N SER A 229 4.85 2.37 -23.46
CA SER A 229 3.89 1.38 -23.98
C SER A 229 2.69 1.14 -23.06
N GLU A 230 2.82 1.44 -21.76
CA GLU A 230 1.80 1.24 -20.73
C GLU A 230 1.84 2.46 -19.78
N PRO A 231 1.23 3.60 -20.15
CA PRO A 231 1.37 4.87 -19.43
C PRO A 231 0.95 4.82 -17.96
N ASP A 232 0.14 3.83 -17.58
CA ASP A 232 -0.33 3.61 -16.23
C ASP A 232 0.68 2.83 -15.36
N LYS A 233 1.61 2.07 -15.96
CA LYS A 233 2.64 1.27 -15.27
C LYS A 233 3.89 2.12 -15.00
N PRO A 234 4.25 2.38 -13.73
CA PRO A 234 5.48 3.10 -13.40
C PRO A 234 6.73 2.36 -13.90
N MET A 235 7.74 3.09 -14.40
CA MET A 235 8.99 2.51 -14.89
C MET A 235 9.71 1.65 -13.85
N ILE A 236 9.68 2.09 -12.58
CA ILE A 236 10.33 1.42 -11.46
C ILE A 236 9.87 -0.03 -11.21
N ILE A 237 8.70 -0.43 -11.73
CA ILE A 237 8.24 -1.82 -11.63
C ILE A 237 9.26 -2.80 -12.23
N HIS A 238 9.89 -2.45 -13.35
CA HIS A 238 10.85 -3.33 -14.00
C HIS A 238 12.11 -3.54 -13.15
N PRO A 239 12.85 -2.49 -12.72
CA PRO A 239 14.02 -2.67 -11.85
C PRO A 239 13.71 -3.43 -10.54
N ILE A 240 12.56 -3.16 -9.91
CA ILE A 240 12.16 -3.92 -8.71
C ILE A 240 11.94 -5.41 -9.05
N SER A 241 11.30 -5.71 -10.18
CA SER A 241 11.08 -7.09 -10.61
C SER A 241 12.39 -7.82 -10.91
N VAL A 242 13.38 -7.14 -11.49
CA VAL A 242 14.71 -7.71 -11.77
C VAL A 242 15.44 -8.05 -10.47
N GLY A 243 15.49 -7.12 -9.50
CA GLY A 243 16.13 -7.40 -8.21
C GLY A 243 15.40 -8.49 -7.41
N MET A 244 14.06 -8.52 -7.43
CA MET A 244 13.28 -9.59 -6.78
C MET A 244 13.50 -10.96 -7.43
N LEU A 245 13.67 -11.02 -8.75
CA LEU A 245 13.99 -12.26 -9.45
C LEU A 245 15.37 -12.78 -9.02
N LEU A 246 16.37 -11.91 -8.90
CA LEU A 246 17.70 -12.29 -8.40
C LEU A 246 17.65 -12.78 -6.95
N GLU A 247 16.80 -12.17 -6.13
CA GLU A 247 16.55 -12.58 -4.75
C GLU A 247 15.83 -13.94 -4.66
N GLU A 248 14.87 -14.22 -5.56
CA GLU A 248 14.19 -15.53 -5.66
C GLU A 248 15.19 -16.67 -5.90
N TYR A 249 16.25 -16.42 -6.68
CA TYR A 249 17.33 -17.38 -6.91
C TYR A 249 18.38 -17.44 -5.78
N GLY A 250 18.25 -16.61 -4.73
CA GLY A 250 19.13 -16.61 -3.57
C GLY A 250 20.52 -16.04 -3.82
N TYR A 251 20.68 -15.13 -4.80
CA TYR A 251 21.97 -14.48 -5.05
C TYR A 251 22.34 -13.44 -3.97
N ASP A 252 23.61 -13.02 -3.97
CA ASP A 252 24.13 -12.11 -2.95
C ASP A 252 23.58 -10.67 -3.07
N GLU A 253 23.70 -9.90 -1.97
CA GLU A 253 23.15 -8.55 -1.92
C GLU A 253 23.69 -7.61 -3.01
N PRO A 254 25.00 -7.59 -3.37
CA PRO A 254 25.47 -6.75 -4.46
C PRO A 254 24.83 -7.06 -5.82
N VAL A 255 24.60 -8.34 -6.14
CA VAL A 255 23.90 -8.74 -7.37
C VAL A 255 22.45 -8.29 -7.34
N ILE A 256 21.73 -8.50 -6.24
CA ILE A 256 20.34 -8.04 -6.06
C ILE A 256 20.25 -6.51 -6.17
N ALA A 257 21.14 -5.78 -5.47
CA ALA A 257 21.23 -4.33 -5.51
C ALA A 257 21.47 -3.81 -6.93
N SER A 258 22.34 -4.46 -7.69
CA SER A 258 22.61 -4.12 -9.09
C SER A 258 21.39 -4.36 -9.97
N GLY A 259 20.60 -5.39 -9.71
CA GLY A 259 19.30 -5.59 -10.35
C GLY A 259 18.34 -4.43 -10.14
N TYR A 260 18.28 -3.85 -8.93
CA TYR A 260 17.48 -2.64 -8.69
C TYR A 260 18.04 -1.39 -9.37
N LEU A 261 19.34 -1.32 -9.62
CA LEU A 261 20.05 -0.12 -10.07
C LEU A 261 20.40 -0.11 -11.56
N HIS A 262 20.27 -1.22 -12.28
CA HIS A 262 20.82 -1.36 -13.64
C HIS A 262 20.34 -0.28 -14.63
N ASP A 263 19.07 0.11 -14.57
CA ASP A 263 18.48 1.17 -15.40
C ASP A 263 18.72 2.59 -14.87
N VAL A 264 19.23 2.74 -13.64
CA VAL A 264 19.33 4.07 -13.01
C VAL A 264 20.31 4.96 -13.76
N VAL A 265 21.45 4.41 -14.20
CA VAL A 265 22.46 5.16 -14.96
C VAL A 265 21.97 5.48 -16.38
N GLU A 266 21.10 4.63 -16.95
CA GLU A 266 20.63 4.79 -18.32
C GLU A 266 19.46 5.77 -18.46
N ASP A 267 18.53 5.72 -17.52
CA ASP A 267 17.20 6.34 -17.66
C ASP A 267 16.98 7.49 -16.70
N THR A 268 17.96 7.83 -15.88
CA THR A 268 17.86 8.93 -14.91
C THR A 268 19.05 9.88 -15.03
N LYS A 269 19.13 10.86 -14.12
CA LYS A 269 20.22 11.84 -14.08
C LYS A 269 21.48 11.36 -13.36
N TYR A 270 21.44 10.19 -12.73
CA TYR A 270 22.53 9.67 -11.91
C TYR A 270 23.61 9.03 -12.79
N THR A 271 24.88 9.19 -12.41
CA THR A 271 26.01 8.60 -13.14
C THR A 271 26.56 7.36 -12.43
N ILE A 272 27.47 6.64 -13.09
CA ILE A 272 28.12 5.49 -12.46
C ILE A 272 29.01 5.90 -11.27
N GLU A 273 29.56 7.13 -11.28
CA GLU A 273 30.28 7.71 -10.14
C GLU A 273 29.35 7.96 -8.94
N ASP A 274 28.08 8.31 -9.19
CA ASP A 274 27.08 8.37 -8.13
C ASP A 274 26.84 6.99 -7.53
N ILE A 275 26.69 5.95 -8.37
CA ILE A 275 26.54 4.57 -7.90
C ILE A 275 27.75 4.12 -7.09
N LYS A 276 28.98 4.38 -7.58
CA LYS A 276 30.21 4.05 -6.86
C LYS A 276 30.31 4.76 -5.52
N ARG A 277 29.95 6.05 -5.45
CA ARG A 277 29.94 6.82 -4.20
C ARG A 277 28.94 6.27 -3.18
N GLU A 278 27.77 5.84 -3.65
CA GLU A 278 26.69 5.41 -2.76
C GLU A 278 26.77 3.92 -2.38
N PHE A 279 27.29 3.04 -3.25
CA PHE A 279 27.22 1.59 -3.11
C PHE A 279 28.57 0.88 -3.19
N GLY A 280 29.65 1.60 -3.49
CA GLY A 280 30.99 1.05 -3.62
C GLY A 280 31.31 0.50 -5.01
N ASP A 281 32.58 0.13 -5.20
CA ASP A 281 33.13 -0.31 -6.49
C ASP A 281 32.47 -1.57 -7.04
N GLU A 282 32.14 -2.52 -6.16
CA GLU A 282 31.56 -3.80 -6.57
C GLU A 282 30.22 -3.63 -7.28
N VAL A 283 29.28 -2.88 -6.67
CA VAL A 283 27.96 -2.61 -7.25
C VAL A 283 28.09 -1.75 -8.51
N ALA A 284 28.99 -0.75 -8.50
CA ALA A 284 29.25 0.05 -9.69
C ALA A 284 29.74 -0.80 -10.88
N ASN A 285 30.64 -1.75 -10.64
CA ASN A 285 31.11 -2.66 -11.68
C ASN A 285 29.99 -3.58 -12.21
N LEU A 286 29.11 -4.05 -11.33
CA LEU A 286 27.96 -4.88 -11.72
C LEU A 286 26.95 -4.09 -12.57
N VAL A 287 26.59 -2.88 -12.13
CA VAL A 287 25.69 -1.97 -12.86
C VAL A 287 26.28 -1.59 -14.21
N MET A 288 27.55 -1.18 -14.25
CA MET A 288 28.23 -0.79 -15.49
C MET A 288 28.27 -1.94 -16.50
N GLY A 289 28.49 -3.18 -16.05
CA GLY A 289 28.46 -4.34 -16.93
C GLY A 289 27.07 -4.66 -17.49
N ALA A 290 25.99 -4.22 -16.82
CA ALA A 290 24.63 -4.40 -17.29
C ALA A 290 24.11 -3.22 -18.14
N SER A 291 24.80 -2.07 -18.12
CA SER A 291 24.40 -0.88 -18.87
C SER A 291 24.88 -0.89 -20.32
N GLU A 292 24.07 -0.36 -21.23
CA GLU A 292 24.41 -0.17 -22.63
C GLU A 292 25.40 1.00 -22.83
N PRO A 293 26.32 0.89 -23.81
CA PRO A 293 27.24 1.96 -24.16
C PRO A 293 26.53 3.13 -24.85
N ASP A 294 27.29 4.19 -25.12
CA ASP A 294 26.90 5.45 -25.74
C ASP A 294 25.66 5.36 -26.66
N LYS A 295 24.55 6.02 -26.23
CA LYS A 295 23.27 6.07 -26.95
C LYS A 295 23.36 6.84 -28.29
N SER A 296 24.51 7.44 -28.63
CA SER A 296 24.78 8.09 -29.93
C SER A 296 24.99 7.10 -31.08
N LEU A 297 25.39 5.85 -30.78
CA LEU A 297 25.63 4.79 -31.77
C LEU A 297 24.33 4.18 -32.32
N SER A 298 24.42 3.53 -33.48
CA SER A 298 23.27 2.83 -34.06
C SER A 298 22.79 1.68 -33.15
N TRP A 299 21.54 1.25 -33.32
CA TRP A 299 20.98 0.18 -32.50
C TRP A 299 21.79 -1.12 -32.67
N GLU A 300 22.17 -1.43 -33.91
CA GLU A 300 22.94 -2.59 -34.30
C GLU A 300 24.35 -2.59 -33.68
N GLU A 301 25.06 -1.46 -33.72
CA GLU A 301 26.38 -1.30 -33.10
C GLU A 301 26.32 -1.46 -31.58
N ARG A 302 25.33 -0.84 -30.92
CA ARG A 302 25.16 -0.95 -29.47
C ARG A 302 24.87 -2.39 -29.07
N LYS A 303 23.99 -3.09 -29.79
CA LYS A 303 23.66 -4.49 -29.49
C LYS A 303 24.83 -5.44 -29.76
N ALA A 304 25.57 -5.23 -30.85
CA ALA A 304 26.76 -6.03 -31.16
C ALA A 304 27.84 -5.87 -30.06
N HIS A 305 28.05 -4.64 -29.59
CA HIS A 305 28.94 -4.38 -28.45
C HIS A 305 28.45 -5.08 -27.18
N THR A 306 27.17 -4.96 -26.83
CA THR A 306 26.59 -5.64 -25.66
C THR A 306 26.80 -7.15 -25.73
N ILE A 307 26.60 -7.78 -26.90
CA ILE A 307 26.81 -9.23 -27.10
C ILE A 307 28.27 -9.60 -26.80
N GLU A 308 29.23 -8.94 -27.43
CA GLU A 308 30.66 -9.26 -27.29
C GLU A 308 31.18 -8.98 -25.87
N GLU A 309 30.76 -7.89 -25.23
CA GLU A 309 31.16 -7.60 -23.85
C GLU A 309 30.53 -8.56 -22.85
N THR A 310 29.24 -8.90 -23.02
CA THR A 310 28.54 -9.86 -22.13
C THR A 310 29.29 -11.17 -22.03
N LYS A 311 29.88 -11.63 -23.13
CA LYS A 311 30.66 -12.87 -23.21
C LYS A 311 31.89 -12.86 -22.29
N LYS A 312 32.51 -11.69 -22.10
CA LYS A 312 33.74 -11.49 -21.31
C LYS A 312 33.46 -11.21 -19.84
N LEU A 313 32.21 -10.87 -19.49
CA LEU A 313 31.83 -10.51 -18.13
C LEU A 313 31.87 -11.72 -17.18
N PRO A 314 32.21 -11.51 -15.89
CA PRO A 314 32.06 -12.54 -14.86
C PRO A 314 30.61 -13.00 -14.70
N LEU A 315 30.40 -14.21 -14.18
CA LEU A 315 29.09 -14.79 -13.91
C LEU A 315 28.13 -13.81 -13.20
N ARG A 316 28.59 -13.11 -12.16
CA ARG A 316 27.75 -12.20 -11.37
C ARG A 316 27.14 -11.06 -12.20
N ASN A 317 27.90 -10.49 -13.14
CA ASN A 317 27.38 -9.52 -14.10
C ASN A 317 26.38 -10.16 -15.08
N LYS A 318 26.72 -11.34 -15.59
CA LYS A 318 25.83 -12.12 -16.48
C LYS A 318 24.50 -12.44 -15.81
N LEU A 319 24.46 -12.69 -14.50
CA LEU A 319 23.22 -12.92 -13.76
C LEU A 319 22.28 -11.69 -13.81
N VAL A 320 22.81 -10.48 -13.63
CA VAL A 320 22.02 -9.23 -13.70
C VAL A 320 21.42 -9.04 -15.09
N ILE A 321 22.25 -9.18 -16.14
CA ILE A 321 21.81 -9.09 -17.54
C ILE A 321 20.77 -10.17 -17.85
N CYS A 322 20.99 -11.40 -17.38
CA CYS A 322 20.06 -12.51 -17.56
C CYS A 322 18.71 -12.21 -16.93
N ALA A 323 18.69 -11.67 -15.71
CA ALA A 323 17.45 -11.32 -15.01
C ALA A 323 16.67 -10.21 -15.74
N ASP A 324 17.37 -9.18 -16.24
CA ASP A 324 16.79 -8.15 -17.11
C ASP A 324 16.15 -8.78 -18.37
N LYS A 325 16.90 -9.62 -19.11
CA LYS A 325 16.37 -10.26 -20.33
C LYS A 325 15.20 -11.19 -20.06
N ILE A 326 15.21 -11.94 -18.94
CA ILE A 326 14.05 -12.74 -18.51
C ILE A 326 12.85 -11.83 -18.30
N ASN A 327 12.99 -10.75 -17.53
CA ASN A 327 11.87 -9.87 -17.21
C ASN A 327 11.27 -9.25 -18.49
N ASN A 328 12.12 -8.78 -19.41
CA ASN A 328 11.70 -8.22 -20.68
C ASN A 328 10.96 -9.22 -21.58
N LEU A 329 11.51 -10.44 -21.72
CA LEU A 329 10.89 -11.48 -22.55
C LEU A 329 9.59 -12.01 -21.94
N GLU A 330 9.50 -12.14 -20.62
CA GLU A 330 8.25 -12.54 -19.96
C GLU A 330 7.17 -11.46 -20.10
N ASP A 331 7.52 -10.18 -19.95
CA ASP A 331 6.57 -9.07 -20.20
C ASP A 331 6.08 -9.08 -21.66
N LEU A 332 6.97 -9.35 -22.62
CA LEU A 332 6.62 -9.49 -24.03
C LEU A 332 5.72 -10.70 -24.29
N MET A 333 6.04 -11.85 -23.69
CA MET A 333 5.24 -13.08 -23.77
C MET A 333 3.82 -12.83 -23.25
N LEU A 334 3.69 -12.20 -22.08
CA LEU A 334 2.39 -11.84 -21.52
C LEU A 334 1.62 -10.87 -22.43
N LYS A 335 2.31 -9.92 -23.06
CA LYS A 335 1.68 -9.02 -24.03
C LYS A 335 1.10 -9.78 -25.22
N PHE A 336 1.85 -10.73 -25.79
CA PHE A 336 1.39 -11.57 -26.90
C PHE A 336 0.22 -12.46 -26.51
N GLN A 337 0.29 -13.09 -25.34
CA GLN A 337 -0.78 -13.96 -24.87
C GLN A 337 -2.07 -13.16 -24.59
N LYS A 338 -1.97 -11.94 -24.04
CA LYS A 338 -3.13 -11.06 -23.81
C LYS A 338 -3.76 -10.57 -25.12
N SER A 339 -2.96 -10.16 -26.10
CA SER A 339 -3.48 -9.69 -27.40
C SER A 339 -3.98 -10.83 -28.28
N GLY A 340 -3.45 -12.04 -28.09
CA GLY A 340 -3.63 -13.18 -29.01
C GLY A 340 -2.77 -13.09 -30.27
N ASN A 341 -1.94 -12.05 -30.41
CA ASN A 341 -1.12 -11.79 -31.61
C ASN A 341 0.33 -11.49 -31.23
N ARG A 342 1.29 -12.06 -31.98
CA ARG A 342 2.74 -11.77 -31.87
C ARG A 342 3.06 -10.44 -32.56
N ASP A 343 2.66 -9.34 -31.94
CA ASP A 343 2.82 -8.00 -32.49
C ASP A 343 4.14 -7.33 -32.05
N PHE A 344 5.12 -7.32 -32.96
CA PHE A 344 6.40 -6.65 -32.79
C PHE A 344 6.40 -5.18 -33.27
N SER A 345 5.26 -4.61 -33.69
CA SER A 345 5.19 -3.25 -34.25
C SER A 345 5.63 -2.15 -33.27
N ALA A 346 5.53 -2.39 -31.96
CA ALA A 346 6.00 -1.48 -30.92
C ALA A 346 7.54 -1.35 -30.88
N PHE A 347 8.27 -2.30 -31.46
CA PHE A 347 9.73 -2.27 -31.54
C PHE A 347 10.16 -1.57 -32.83
N LYS A 348 11.04 -0.57 -32.71
CA LYS A 348 11.66 0.11 -33.86
C LYS A 348 12.40 -0.88 -34.80
N ARG A 349 12.78 -2.04 -34.28
CA ARG A 349 13.40 -3.16 -35.00
C ARG A 349 12.50 -4.38 -34.80
N GLY A 350 12.03 -4.96 -35.89
CA GLY A 350 11.03 -6.03 -35.90
C GLY A 350 11.53 -7.35 -35.32
N GLU A 351 10.72 -8.40 -35.48
CA GLU A 351 10.94 -9.71 -34.86
C GLU A 351 12.34 -10.28 -35.12
N GLU A 352 12.80 -10.30 -36.36
CA GLU A 352 14.10 -10.89 -36.75
C GLU A 352 15.28 -10.28 -35.99
N GLN A 353 15.31 -8.95 -35.86
CA GLN A 353 16.38 -8.27 -35.12
C GLN A 353 16.28 -8.50 -33.62
N GLN A 354 15.07 -8.56 -33.05
CA GLN A 354 14.89 -8.91 -31.64
C GLN A 354 15.35 -10.35 -31.38
N LYS A 355 14.95 -11.29 -32.24
CA LYS A 355 15.33 -12.69 -32.16
C LYS A 355 16.85 -12.87 -32.22
N TRP A 356 17.50 -12.24 -33.19
CA TRP A 356 18.96 -12.21 -33.29
C TRP A 356 19.60 -11.71 -31.99
N TYR A 357 19.13 -10.57 -31.48
CA TYR A 357 19.71 -9.94 -30.30
C TYR A 357 19.58 -10.83 -29.06
N TYR A 358 18.38 -11.27 -28.71
CA TYR A 358 18.16 -12.07 -27.50
C TYR A 358 18.83 -13.45 -27.58
N THR A 359 18.87 -14.08 -28.76
CA THR A 359 19.58 -15.36 -28.96
C THR A 359 21.09 -15.19 -28.77
N SER A 360 21.67 -14.16 -29.37
CA SER A 360 23.11 -13.87 -29.26
C SER A 360 23.52 -13.48 -27.83
N VAL A 361 22.65 -12.74 -27.12
CA VAL A 361 22.87 -12.43 -25.69
C VAL A 361 22.81 -13.71 -24.86
N TYR A 362 21.84 -14.60 -25.07
CA TYR A 362 21.77 -15.88 -24.36
C TYR A 362 23.05 -16.72 -24.56
N GLU A 363 23.53 -16.85 -25.80
CA GLU A 363 24.78 -17.56 -26.11
C GLU A 363 25.99 -16.94 -25.40
N SER A 364 26.02 -15.61 -25.31
CA SER A 364 27.08 -14.87 -24.61
C SER A 364 27.02 -15.04 -23.09
N LEU A 365 25.80 -15.10 -22.52
CA LEU A 365 25.57 -15.32 -21.09
C LEU A 365 26.06 -16.71 -20.65
N ILE A 366 25.84 -17.75 -21.45
CA ILE A 366 26.27 -19.12 -21.09
C ILE A 366 27.74 -19.40 -21.43
N TYR A 367 28.38 -18.53 -22.21
CA TYR A 367 29.76 -18.76 -22.65
C TYR A 367 30.72 -18.82 -21.46
N GLY A 368 31.39 -19.97 -21.31
CA GLY A 368 32.32 -20.21 -20.20
C GLY A 368 31.66 -20.47 -18.85
N GLU A 369 30.33 -20.60 -18.79
CA GLU A 369 29.56 -20.85 -17.57
C GLU A 369 28.82 -22.20 -17.63
N ASP A 370 28.26 -22.64 -16.50
CA ASP A 370 27.37 -23.82 -16.48
C ASP A 370 25.98 -23.45 -17.04
N GLU A 371 25.70 -23.89 -18.27
CA GLU A 371 24.39 -23.74 -18.92
C GLU A 371 23.23 -24.37 -18.13
N LYS A 372 23.53 -25.27 -17.17
CA LYS A 372 22.51 -25.94 -16.36
C LYS A 372 21.97 -25.08 -15.23
N LEU A 373 22.57 -23.91 -14.98
CA LEU A 373 22.10 -22.96 -13.98
C LEU A 373 20.60 -22.65 -14.20
N PRO A 374 19.76 -22.73 -13.14
CA PRO A 374 18.31 -22.56 -13.27
C PRO A 374 17.86 -21.27 -13.96
N ILE A 375 18.58 -20.16 -13.74
CA ILE A 375 18.26 -18.87 -14.34
C ILE A 375 18.49 -18.87 -15.86
N PHE A 376 19.57 -19.49 -16.35
CA PHE A 376 19.83 -19.62 -17.79
C PHE A 376 18.83 -20.54 -18.47
N LYS A 377 18.40 -21.62 -17.80
CA LYS A 377 17.29 -22.46 -18.28
C LYS A 377 15.99 -21.70 -18.40
N ARG A 378 15.65 -20.85 -17.41
CA ARG A 378 14.45 -20.00 -17.48
C ARG A 378 14.52 -19.04 -18.65
N LEU A 379 15.66 -18.36 -18.86
CA LEU A 379 15.85 -17.48 -20.01
C LEU A 379 15.67 -18.25 -21.33
N LYS A 380 16.30 -19.42 -21.47
CA LYS A 380 16.17 -20.24 -22.69
C LYS A 380 14.74 -20.67 -22.96
N ASN A 381 14.00 -21.07 -21.94
CA ASN A 381 12.61 -21.49 -22.08
C ASN A 381 11.74 -20.33 -22.57
N VAL A 382 11.85 -19.15 -21.96
CA VAL A 382 11.06 -17.98 -22.38
C VAL A 382 11.47 -17.52 -23.77
N LEU A 383 12.77 -17.54 -24.10
CA LEU A 383 13.28 -17.25 -25.45
C LEU A 383 12.64 -18.18 -26.50
N ASP A 384 12.62 -19.48 -26.23
CA ASP A 384 12.07 -20.49 -27.15
C ASP A 384 10.55 -20.32 -27.32
N ILE A 385 9.83 -19.96 -26.26
CA ILE A 385 8.40 -19.65 -26.36
C ILE A 385 8.16 -18.40 -27.22
N VAL A 386 8.96 -17.34 -26.99
CA VAL A 386 8.75 -16.04 -27.66
C VAL A 386 9.17 -16.07 -29.14
N PHE A 387 10.25 -16.76 -29.50
CA PHE A 387 10.86 -16.68 -30.85
C PHE A 387 10.98 -17.99 -31.63
N ALA A 388 10.86 -19.14 -30.96
CA ALA A 388 10.93 -20.45 -31.62
C ALA A 388 9.56 -21.15 -31.65
N GLU A 389 8.51 -20.50 -31.16
CA GLU A 389 7.15 -21.03 -31.08
C GLU A 389 7.07 -22.41 -30.43
N LYS A 390 8.03 -22.72 -29.54
CA LYS A 390 7.95 -23.91 -28.68
C LYS A 390 6.92 -23.67 -27.60
N GLU A 391 5.66 -23.72 -27.99
CA GLU A 391 4.56 -23.84 -27.06
C GLU A 391 4.35 -25.32 -26.75
N ASP A 392 4.06 -25.64 -25.50
CA ASP A 392 3.51 -26.95 -25.17
C ASP A 392 2.08 -27.01 -25.70
N LEU A 393 1.94 -27.60 -26.89
CA LEU A 393 0.68 -27.70 -27.59
C LEU A 393 -0.19 -28.85 -27.09
N TYR A 394 0.27 -29.64 -26.11
CA TYR A 394 -0.51 -30.77 -25.60
C TYR A 394 -1.91 -30.36 -25.16
N LEU A 395 -2.04 -29.26 -24.42
CA LEU A 395 -3.36 -28.77 -24.01
C LEU A 395 -4.21 -28.40 -25.24
N ARG A 396 -3.67 -27.59 -26.16
CA ARG A 396 -4.41 -27.14 -27.35
C ARG A 396 -4.81 -28.28 -28.29
N ASP A 397 -3.87 -29.17 -28.59
CA ASP A 397 -4.00 -30.17 -29.65
C ASP A 397 -4.51 -31.52 -29.15
N THR A 398 -4.54 -31.75 -27.83
CA THR A 398 -5.06 -33.00 -27.22
C THR A 398 -6.26 -32.76 -26.30
N ILE A 399 -6.24 -31.74 -25.46
CA ILE A 399 -7.31 -31.50 -24.48
C ILE A 399 -8.43 -30.61 -25.05
N PHE A 400 -8.06 -29.63 -25.89
CA PHE A 400 -8.99 -28.66 -26.49
C PHE A 400 -9.05 -28.80 -28.03
N ASP A 401 -8.86 -30.01 -28.55
CA ASP A 401 -8.86 -30.24 -30.01
C ASP A 401 -10.19 -29.86 -30.67
N ASP A 402 -11.28 -29.98 -29.92
CA ASP A 402 -12.67 -29.77 -30.29
C ASP A 402 -13.12 -28.32 -30.08
N ASN A 403 -12.35 -27.54 -29.31
CA ASN A 403 -12.68 -26.15 -28.99
C ASN A 403 -11.44 -25.25 -28.81
N ARG A 404 -10.66 -25.11 -29.89
CA ARG A 404 -9.45 -24.27 -29.91
C ARG A 404 -9.72 -22.79 -29.62
N GLU A 405 -10.88 -22.26 -30.01
CA GLU A 405 -11.24 -20.87 -29.72
C GLU A 405 -11.37 -20.63 -28.21
N TYR A 406 -11.96 -21.58 -27.49
CA TYR A 406 -12.07 -21.52 -26.04
C TYR A 406 -10.70 -21.62 -25.35
N TYR A 407 -9.79 -22.46 -25.85
CA TYR A 407 -8.40 -22.50 -25.39
C TYR A 407 -7.72 -21.14 -25.48
N GLU A 408 -7.85 -20.42 -26.60
CA GLU A 408 -7.27 -19.08 -26.76
C GLU A 408 -7.87 -18.06 -25.76
N LYS A 409 -9.16 -18.17 -25.44
CA LYS A 409 -9.78 -17.35 -24.38
C LYS A 409 -9.19 -17.67 -23.01
N LEU A 410 -8.99 -18.95 -22.68
CA LEU A 410 -8.35 -19.37 -21.41
C LEU A 410 -6.88 -18.91 -21.33
N LYS A 411 -6.14 -18.98 -22.44
CA LYS A 411 -4.75 -18.53 -22.52
C LYS A 411 -4.62 -17.02 -22.25
N LYS A 412 -5.54 -16.21 -22.78
CA LYS A 412 -5.64 -14.77 -22.46
C LYS A 412 -5.87 -14.53 -20.96
N LEU A 413 -6.84 -15.23 -20.36
CA LEU A 413 -7.11 -15.13 -18.92
C LEU A 413 -5.92 -15.59 -18.07
N HIS A 414 -5.24 -16.66 -18.48
CA HIS A 414 -4.03 -17.13 -17.81
C HIS A 414 -2.95 -16.06 -17.80
N ALA A 415 -2.68 -15.42 -18.93
CA ALA A 415 -1.70 -14.34 -19.02
C ALA A 415 -2.05 -13.13 -18.13
N GLN A 416 -3.33 -12.74 -18.11
CA GLN A 416 -3.81 -11.69 -17.21
C GLN A 416 -3.61 -12.07 -15.73
N LYS A 417 -3.88 -13.32 -15.35
CA LYS A 417 -3.64 -13.82 -13.99
C LYS A 417 -2.16 -13.81 -13.61
N VAL A 418 -1.27 -14.21 -14.53
CA VAL A 418 0.18 -14.17 -14.30
C VAL A 418 0.67 -12.74 -14.09
N GLU A 419 0.13 -11.78 -14.83
CA GLU A 419 0.41 -10.36 -14.59
C GLU A 419 -0.05 -9.91 -13.20
N LEU A 420 -1.24 -10.32 -12.75
CA LEU A 420 -1.71 -10.02 -11.39
C LEU A 420 -0.81 -10.65 -10.32
N GLN A 421 -0.27 -11.86 -10.54
CA GLN A 421 0.69 -12.47 -9.61
C GLN A 421 1.97 -11.64 -9.49
N LYS A 422 2.50 -11.14 -10.61
CA LYS A 422 3.66 -10.24 -10.62
C LYS A 422 3.37 -8.95 -9.85
N LEU A 423 2.21 -8.33 -10.09
CA LEU A 423 1.79 -7.12 -9.38
C LEU A 423 1.61 -7.36 -7.88
N LYS A 424 1.01 -8.50 -7.49
CA LYS A 424 0.88 -8.92 -6.10
C LYS A 424 2.23 -9.04 -5.41
N ALA A 425 3.22 -9.65 -6.06
CA ALA A 425 4.57 -9.79 -5.49
C ALA A 425 5.22 -8.42 -5.23
N LEU A 426 4.98 -7.44 -6.12
CA LEU A 426 5.50 -6.08 -5.99
C LEU A 426 4.79 -5.27 -4.89
N CYS A 427 3.46 -5.39 -4.82
CA CYS A 427 2.64 -4.68 -3.85
C CYS A 427 1.34 -5.44 -3.59
N ALA A 428 1.22 -6.06 -2.42
CA ALA A 428 -0.06 -6.57 -1.93
C ALA A 428 -1.09 -5.44 -1.80
N LEU A 429 -2.37 -5.78 -1.93
CA LEU A 429 -3.47 -4.84 -1.66
C LEU A 429 -3.63 -4.66 -0.15
N SER A 430 -3.98 -3.45 0.27
CA SER A 430 -4.26 -3.15 1.69
C SER A 430 -5.57 -3.72 2.21
N LYS A 431 -6.47 -4.13 1.30
CA LYS A 431 -7.72 -4.83 1.58
C LYS A 431 -7.99 -5.84 0.46
N PRO A 432 -8.73 -6.93 0.73
CA PRO A 432 -9.12 -7.87 -0.31
C PRO A 432 -9.89 -7.17 -1.46
N PHE A 433 -9.76 -7.70 -2.68
CA PHE A 433 -10.57 -7.29 -3.82
C PHE A 433 -11.92 -8.01 -3.77
N VAL A 434 -13.01 -7.27 -3.67
CA VAL A 434 -14.35 -7.82 -3.43
C VAL A 434 -15.20 -7.82 -4.71
N ILE A 435 -15.73 -9.00 -5.05
CA ILE A 435 -16.55 -9.23 -6.24
C ILE A 435 -17.93 -9.73 -5.80
N GLU A 436 -18.96 -8.93 -6.04
CA GLU A 436 -20.35 -9.32 -5.77
C GLU A 436 -21.03 -9.85 -7.03
N PHE A 437 -21.71 -10.99 -6.90
CA PHE A 437 -22.57 -11.55 -7.95
C PHE A 437 -24.04 -11.32 -7.59
N SER A 438 -24.77 -10.68 -8.49
CA SER A 438 -26.19 -10.39 -8.38
C SER A 438 -26.93 -10.74 -9.67
N GLY A 439 -28.26 -10.78 -9.59
CA GLY A 439 -29.11 -10.86 -10.77
C GLY A 439 -30.00 -12.10 -10.82
N THR A 440 -30.66 -12.29 -11.96
CA THR A 440 -31.77 -13.21 -12.15
C THR A 440 -31.40 -14.66 -11.78
N PRO A 441 -32.29 -15.46 -11.17
CA PRO A 441 -31.99 -16.86 -10.90
C PRO A 441 -31.58 -17.64 -12.16
N ARG A 442 -30.75 -18.68 -11.98
CA ARG A 442 -30.32 -19.62 -13.06
C ARG A 442 -29.61 -18.96 -14.26
N THR A 443 -28.77 -17.96 -13.98
CA THR A 443 -27.92 -17.28 -14.97
C THR A 443 -26.47 -17.77 -14.99
N GLY A 444 -26.10 -18.74 -14.16
CA GLY A 444 -24.73 -19.28 -14.08
C GLY A 444 -23.82 -18.66 -13.02
N LYS A 445 -24.36 -17.82 -12.12
CA LYS A 445 -23.61 -17.20 -11.01
C LYS A 445 -22.81 -18.18 -10.17
N THR A 446 -23.47 -19.13 -9.50
CA THR A 446 -22.81 -20.08 -8.59
C THR A 446 -21.71 -20.88 -9.29
N THR A 447 -21.96 -21.32 -10.53
CA THR A 447 -20.94 -21.98 -11.37
C THR A 447 -19.75 -21.05 -11.63
N THR A 448 -20.02 -19.81 -12.03
CA THR A 448 -18.95 -18.82 -12.31
C THR A 448 -18.14 -18.50 -11.06
N ILE A 449 -18.80 -18.34 -9.90
CA ILE A 449 -18.13 -18.09 -8.61
C ILE A 449 -17.16 -19.22 -8.28
N ASN A 450 -17.59 -20.48 -8.41
CA ASN A 450 -16.73 -21.64 -8.15
C ASN A 450 -15.57 -21.72 -9.15
N ASN A 451 -15.82 -21.48 -10.44
CA ASN A 451 -14.77 -21.44 -11.46
C ASN A 451 -13.74 -20.35 -11.18
N LEU A 452 -14.17 -19.15 -10.77
CA LEU A 452 -13.28 -18.06 -10.39
C LEU A 452 -12.50 -18.36 -9.12
N TYR A 453 -13.15 -18.98 -8.13
CA TYR A 453 -12.48 -19.43 -6.90
C TYR A 453 -11.30 -20.35 -7.22
N ASP A 454 -11.52 -21.38 -8.05
CA ASP A 454 -10.48 -22.30 -8.49
C ASP A 454 -9.42 -21.59 -9.35
N PHE A 455 -9.83 -20.70 -10.24
CA PHE A 455 -8.94 -19.94 -11.11
C PHE A 455 -7.93 -19.11 -10.30
N PHE A 456 -8.41 -18.39 -9.28
CA PHE A 456 -7.60 -17.58 -8.39
C PHE A 456 -6.77 -18.44 -7.41
N LYS A 457 -7.34 -19.50 -6.83
CA LYS A 457 -6.59 -20.44 -5.98
C LYS A 457 -5.42 -21.08 -6.72
N LYS A 458 -5.63 -21.52 -7.96
CA LYS A 458 -4.55 -22.01 -8.85
C LYS A 458 -3.53 -20.93 -9.22
N GLY A 459 -3.91 -19.66 -9.10
CA GLY A 459 -3.01 -18.51 -9.21
C GLY A 459 -2.30 -18.14 -7.91
N GLY A 460 -2.43 -18.93 -6.83
CA GLY A 460 -1.80 -18.62 -5.55
C GLY A 460 -2.41 -17.41 -4.82
N PHE A 461 -3.67 -17.08 -5.10
CA PHE A 461 -4.41 -16.07 -4.35
C PHE A 461 -5.17 -16.69 -3.17
N ASN A 462 -5.16 -16.01 -2.02
CA ASN A 462 -5.94 -16.40 -0.86
C ASN A 462 -7.41 -15.95 -1.04
N THR A 463 -8.18 -16.77 -1.75
CA THR A 463 -9.58 -16.47 -2.08
C THR A 463 -10.56 -17.06 -1.07
N ALA A 464 -11.65 -16.33 -0.80
CA ALA A 464 -12.82 -16.80 -0.04
C ALA A 464 -14.12 -16.63 -0.84
N ILE A 465 -15.12 -17.47 -0.53
CA ILE A 465 -16.50 -17.30 -0.98
C ILE A 465 -17.34 -16.96 0.25
N ILE A 466 -18.18 -15.94 0.14
CA ILE A 466 -19.19 -15.58 1.14
C ILE A 466 -20.56 -15.86 0.53
N GLU A 467 -21.35 -16.64 1.25
CA GLU A 467 -22.73 -16.95 0.84
C GLU A 467 -23.70 -15.84 1.21
N GLU A 468 -24.84 -15.78 0.52
CA GLU A 468 -25.92 -14.84 0.81
C GLU A 468 -26.40 -14.99 2.26
N PHE A 469 -26.25 -13.92 3.05
CA PHE A 469 -26.60 -13.88 4.47
C PHE A 469 -27.98 -14.50 4.77
N THR A 470 -29.01 -14.13 4.02
CA THR A 470 -30.40 -14.56 4.27
C THR A 470 -30.71 -15.99 3.85
N THR A 471 -29.78 -16.65 3.18
CA THR A 471 -29.88 -18.07 2.87
C THR A 471 -29.15 -18.95 3.88
N SER A 472 -28.27 -18.34 4.70
CA SER A 472 -27.47 -19.02 5.71
C SER A 472 -28.32 -19.68 6.81
N GLY A 473 -27.76 -20.71 7.44
CA GLY A 473 -28.35 -21.36 8.61
C GLY A 473 -28.55 -20.38 9.77
N TYR A 474 -27.55 -19.53 10.04
CA TYR A 474 -27.63 -18.49 11.07
C TYR A 474 -28.82 -17.55 10.86
N TYR A 475 -29.07 -17.12 9.62
CA TYR A 475 -30.22 -16.27 9.36
C TYR A 475 -31.54 -16.98 9.68
N LYS A 476 -31.69 -18.22 9.21
CA LYS A 476 -32.92 -19.01 9.37
C LYS A 476 -33.22 -19.36 10.82
N GLU A 477 -32.19 -19.71 11.58
CA GLU A 477 -32.33 -20.27 12.93
C GLU A 477 -32.25 -19.21 14.03
N VAL A 478 -31.40 -18.19 13.87
CA VAL A 478 -31.12 -17.21 14.92
C VAL A 478 -31.69 -15.83 14.55
N PHE A 479 -31.24 -15.27 13.43
CA PHE A 479 -31.56 -13.89 13.09
C PHE A 479 -33.06 -13.68 12.89
N LYS A 480 -33.70 -14.56 12.10
CA LYS A 480 -35.13 -14.45 11.79
C LYS A 480 -36.02 -14.55 13.03
N GLN A 481 -35.60 -15.32 14.04
CA GLN A 481 -36.35 -15.44 15.30
C GLN A 481 -36.19 -14.17 16.14
N LYS A 482 -34.98 -13.61 16.22
CA LYS A 482 -34.68 -12.38 16.96
C LYS A 482 -35.50 -11.18 16.47
N TYR A 483 -35.76 -11.09 15.16
CA TYR A 483 -36.46 -9.98 14.53
C TYR A 483 -37.87 -10.36 14.02
N LYS A 484 -38.50 -11.37 14.63
CA LYS A 484 -39.83 -11.84 14.19
C LYS A 484 -40.96 -10.85 14.50
N ASP A 485 -40.87 -10.18 15.65
CA ASP A 485 -41.94 -9.32 16.18
C ASP A 485 -41.65 -7.81 16.04
N VAL A 486 -40.59 -7.44 15.31
CA VAL A 486 -40.24 -6.03 15.03
C VAL A 486 -40.89 -5.55 13.72
N SER A 487 -40.88 -4.24 13.49
CA SER A 487 -41.38 -3.68 12.23
C SER A 487 -40.55 -4.17 11.03
N SER A 488 -41.18 -4.22 9.85
CA SER A 488 -40.48 -4.61 8.62
C SER A 488 -39.30 -3.68 8.28
N THR A 489 -39.39 -2.41 8.69
CA THR A 489 -38.34 -1.40 8.59
C THR A 489 -37.15 -1.76 9.46
N GLU A 490 -37.37 -2.04 10.76
CA GLU A 490 -36.30 -2.41 11.70
C GLU A 490 -35.64 -3.72 11.32
N SER A 491 -36.42 -4.72 10.88
CA SER A 491 -35.88 -6.00 10.39
C SER A 491 -34.98 -5.80 9.17
N ASN A 492 -35.40 -4.98 8.19
CA ASN A 492 -34.59 -4.65 7.02
C ASN A 492 -33.30 -3.91 7.40
N MET A 493 -33.37 -2.97 8.34
CA MET A 493 -32.21 -2.24 8.84
C MET A 493 -31.21 -3.17 9.53
N ALA A 494 -31.68 -4.09 10.36
CA ALA A 494 -30.82 -5.07 11.01
C ALA A 494 -30.14 -6.01 9.98
N ILE A 495 -30.82 -6.36 8.88
CA ILE A 495 -30.21 -7.15 7.80
C ILE A 495 -29.05 -6.36 7.17
N ILE A 496 -29.23 -5.07 6.91
CA ILE A 496 -28.17 -4.19 6.36
C ILE A 496 -26.95 -4.21 7.28
N GLU A 497 -27.17 -3.97 8.57
CA GLU A 497 -26.12 -3.92 9.58
C GLU A 497 -25.36 -5.25 9.64
N GLU A 498 -26.06 -6.37 9.66
CA GLU A 498 -25.46 -7.69 9.77
C GLU A 498 -24.70 -8.11 8.49
N VAL A 499 -25.25 -7.81 7.30
CA VAL A 499 -24.54 -8.02 6.02
C VAL A 499 -23.28 -7.17 5.97
N THR A 500 -23.37 -5.91 6.39
CA THR A 500 -22.22 -4.99 6.43
C THR A 500 -21.16 -5.52 7.38
N ARG A 501 -21.56 -5.96 8.59
CA ARG A 501 -20.66 -6.54 9.60
C ARG A 501 -19.92 -7.76 9.05
N GLN A 502 -20.62 -8.70 8.40
CA GLN A 502 -19.99 -9.89 7.82
C GLN A 502 -18.97 -9.55 6.72
N LEU A 503 -19.29 -8.56 5.88
CA LEU A 503 -18.34 -8.07 4.87
C LEU A 503 -17.13 -7.40 5.49
N GLU A 504 -17.32 -6.56 6.50
CA GLU A 504 -16.21 -5.89 7.20
C GLU A 504 -15.32 -6.90 7.96
N GLU A 505 -15.89 -7.95 8.55
CA GLU A 505 -15.12 -9.04 9.15
C GLU A 505 -14.31 -9.82 8.11
N ALA A 506 -14.91 -10.12 6.96
CA ALA A 506 -14.19 -10.79 5.87
C ALA A 506 -13.07 -9.90 5.30
N LEU A 507 -13.27 -8.58 5.26
CA LEU A 507 -12.24 -7.62 4.84
C LEU A 507 -11.05 -7.54 5.81
N ASN A 508 -11.27 -7.82 7.09
CA ASN A 508 -10.24 -7.87 8.13
C ASN A 508 -9.51 -9.22 8.21
N SER A 509 -9.73 -10.12 7.25
CA SER A 509 -9.06 -11.41 7.18
C SER A 509 -7.78 -11.36 6.35
N ASP A 510 -7.01 -12.46 6.32
CA ASP A 510 -5.81 -12.65 5.51
C ASP A 510 -6.10 -12.84 4.00
N LYS A 511 -7.35 -12.64 3.58
CA LYS A 511 -7.81 -12.90 2.22
C LYS A 511 -7.37 -11.80 1.27
N GLU A 512 -7.19 -12.18 0.01
CA GLU A 512 -6.80 -11.26 -1.06
C GLU A 512 -7.95 -11.01 -2.03
N ILE A 513 -8.85 -11.98 -2.15
CA ILE A 513 -10.01 -11.92 -3.04
C ILE A 513 -11.21 -12.49 -2.29
N ILE A 514 -12.34 -11.80 -2.37
CA ILE A 514 -13.61 -12.23 -1.80
C ILE A 514 -14.63 -12.28 -2.91
N LEU A 515 -15.23 -13.46 -3.12
CA LEU A 515 -16.35 -13.67 -4.04
C LEU A 515 -17.63 -13.77 -3.22
N ILE A 516 -18.67 -13.04 -3.59
CA ILE A 516 -19.92 -13.00 -2.84
C ILE A 516 -21.07 -13.46 -3.74
N ASP A 517 -21.79 -14.49 -3.33
CA ASP A 517 -23.04 -14.89 -3.97
C ASP A 517 -24.20 -14.11 -3.34
N ARG A 518 -24.57 -12.97 -3.96
CA ARG A 518 -25.61 -12.00 -3.54
C ARG A 518 -25.40 -11.33 -2.18
N SER A 519 -25.48 -10.00 -2.16
CA SER A 519 -25.35 -9.24 -0.92
C SER A 519 -26.10 -7.90 -1.03
N VAL A 520 -25.39 -6.79 -0.77
CA VAL A 520 -25.85 -5.41 -0.73
C VAL A 520 -26.62 -5.04 -1.99
N ASN A 521 -26.11 -5.38 -3.18
CA ASN A 521 -26.70 -4.96 -4.44
C ASN A 521 -27.92 -5.81 -4.84
N ASP A 522 -27.91 -7.12 -4.56
CA ASP A 522 -29.10 -7.96 -4.74
C ASP A 522 -30.28 -7.46 -3.89
N ARG A 523 -30.00 -7.03 -2.66
CA ARG A 523 -31.00 -6.43 -1.75
C ARG A 523 -31.61 -5.15 -2.28
N GLN A 524 -30.84 -4.31 -2.99
CA GLN A 524 -31.38 -3.12 -3.62
C GLN A 524 -32.43 -3.47 -4.68
N ILE A 525 -32.22 -4.55 -5.45
CA ILE A 525 -33.20 -5.05 -6.43
C ILE A 525 -34.50 -5.47 -5.73
N TRP A 526 -34.38 -6.21 -4.63
CA TRP A 526 -35.53 -6.63 -3.84
C TRP A 526 -36.33 -5.47 -3.25
N ASN A 527 -35.65 -4.47 -2.69
CA ASN A 527 -36.31 -3.29 -2.13
C ASN A 527 -37.02 -2.47 -3.20
N TYR A 528 -36.41 -2.31 -4.38
CA TYR A 528 -37.05 -1.64 -5.50
C TYR A 528 -38.33 -2.38 -5.95
N ARG A 529 -38.29 -3.71 -6.03
CA ARG A 529 -39.48 -4.51 -6.36
C ARG A 529 -40.61 -4.33 -5.34
N ARG A 530 -40.28 -4.33 -4.05
CA ARG A 530 -41.25 -4.06 -2.97
C ARG A 530 -41.86 -2.66 -3.11
N TYR A 531 -41.04 -1.67 -3.42
CA TYR A 531 -41.51 -0.30 -3.66
C TYR A 531 -42.49 -0.25 -4.84
N ILE A 532 -42.15 -0.83 -5.98
CA ILE A 532 -43.01 -0.85 -7.17
C ILE A 532 -44.32 -1.61 -6.93
N ARG A 533 -44.32 -2.62 -6.04
CA ARG A 533 -45.53 -3.36 -5.63
C ARG A 533 -46.38 -2.63 -4.59
N GLY A 534 -45.90 -1.53 -4.01
CA GLY A 534 -46.55 -0.83 -2.90
C GLY A 534 -46.31 -1.47 -1.53
N ASP A 535 -45.45 -2.48 -1.43
CA ASP A 535 -45.08 -3.19 -0.18
C ASP A 535 -44.03 -2.41 0.65
N MET A 536 -43.55 -1.27 0.15
CA MET A 536 -42.56 -0.39 0.77
C MET A 536 -42.88 1.06 0.39
N SER A 537 -42.87 1.97 1.36
CA SER A 537 -43.06 3.41 1.09
C SER A 537 -41.87 4.00 0.33
N GLU A 538 -42.11 5.06 -0.43
CA GLU A 538 -41.06 5.78 -1.16
C GLU A 538 -39.95 6.28 -0.21
N GLU A 539 -40.35 6.86 0.93
CA GLU A 539 -39.41 7.34 1.96
C GLU A 539 -38.46 6.24 2.44
N LEU A 540 -39.02 5.06 2.79
CA LEU A 540 -38.23 3.92 3.25
C LEU A 540 -37.32 3.35 2.16
N TYR A 541 -37.81 3.33 0.90
CA TYR A 541 -37.01 2.91 -0.25
C TYR A 541 -35.82 3.84 -0.47
N LEU A 542 -36.04 5.16 -0.49
CA LEU A 542 -34.99 6.15 -0.70
C LEU A 542 -33.95 6.13 0.42
N GLU A 543 -34.37 5.99 1.68
CA GLU A 543 -33.46 5.84 2.82
C GLU A 543 -32.60 4.57 2.68
N SER A 544 -33.24 3.43 2.40
CA SER A 544 -32.54 2.15 2.23
C SER A 544 -31.56 2.20 1.05
N ARG A 545 -31.99 2.75 -0.09
CA ARG A 545 -31.17 2.92 -1.29
C ARG A 545 -29.91 3.74 -0.99
N GLY A 546 -30.03 4.84 -0.25
CA GLY A 546 -28.90 5.68 0.16
C GLY A 546 -27.88 4.91 1.01
N LYS A 547 -28.35 4.10 1.96
CA LYS A 547 -27.50 3.26 2.84
C LYS A 547 -26.77 2.18 2.04
N TYR A 548 -27.49 1.37 1.27
CA TYR A 548 -26.88 0.30 0.45
C TYR A 548 -25.90 0.86 -0.59
N SER A 549 -26.22 1.99 -1.24
CA SER A 549 -25.30 2.63 -2.18
C SER A 549 -23.99 3.09 -1.53
N THR A 550 -24.07 3.60 -0.30
CA THR A 550 -22.89 4.00 0.48
C THR A 550 -22.02 2.80 0.85
N ILE A 551 -22.66 1.70 1.28
CA ILE A 551 -21.98 0.45 1.63
C ILE A 551 -21.34 -0.17 0.38
N SER A 552 -22.07 -0.25 -0.73
CA SER A 552 -21.59 -0.78 -2.02
C SER A 552 -20.32 -0.06 -2.45
N ARG A 553 -20.32 1.28 -2.42
CA ARG A 553 -19.17 2.12 -2.80
C ARG A 553 -17.95 1.91 -1.91
N LYS A 554 -18.17 1.58 -0.64
CA LYS A 554 -17.10 1.38 0.34
C LYS A 554 -16.49 -0.02 0.23
N LEU A 555 -17.34 -1.04 0.05
CA LEU A 555 -16.98 -2.44 0.29
C LEU A 555 -16.86 -3.29 -0.97
N ILE A 556 -17.52 -2.93 -2.08
CA ILE A 556 -17.52 -3.73 -3.32
C ILE A 556 -16.62 -3.07 -4.36
N ASP A 557 -15.61 -3.80 -4.84
CA ASP A 557 -14.70 -3.29 -5.88
C ASP A 557 -15.25 -3.60 -7.29
N PHE A 558 -15.94 -4.73 -7.47
CA PHE A 558 -16.52 -5.13 -8.75
C PHE A 558 -17.91 -5.77 -8.59
N LEU A 559 -18.91 -5.25 -9.32
CA LEU A 559 -20.27 -5.80 -9.31
C LEU A 559 -20.59 -6.55 -10.60
N VAL A 560 -20.93 -7.83 -10.49
CA VAL A 560 -21.38 -8.68 -11.59
C VAL A 560 -22.89 -8.84 -11.51
N ILE A 561 -23.61 -8.32 -12.50
CA ILE A 561 -25.05 -8.52 -12.65
C ILE A 561 -25.30 -9.39 -13.86
N THR A 562 -25.91 -10.56 -13.64
CA THR A 562 -26.28 -11.47 -14.74
C THR A 562 -27.79 -11.57 -14.86
N TYR A 563 -28.29 -11.56 -16.09
CA TYR A 563 -29.70 -11.80 -16.36
C TYR A 563 -29.86 -12.80 -17.51
N ALA A 564 -31.09 -13.30 -17.65
CA ALA A 564 -31.47 -14.17 -18.76
C ALA A 564 -32.95 -13.96 -19.07
N GLU A 565 -33.36 -14.27 -20.29
CA GLU A 565 -34.76 -14.38 -20.65
C GLU A 565 -35.47 -15.38 -19.72
N PRO A 566 -36.71 -15.09 -19.28
CA PRO A 566 -37.41 -15.93 -18.31
C PRO A 566 -37.51 -17.40 -18.71
N LEU A 567 -37.79 -17.68 -19.99
CA LEU A 567 -37.92 -19.06 -20.49
C LEU A 567 -36.60 -19.81 -20.43
N ILE A 568 -35.48 -19.13 -20.70
CA ILE A 568 -34.14 -19.73 -20.60
C ILE A 568 -33.80 -20.02 -19.15
N SER A 569 -34.07 -19.09 -18.22
CA SER A 569 -33.87 -19.28 -16.78
C SER A 569 -34.68 -20.47 -16.25
N LEU A 570 -35.96 -20.57 -16.63
CA LEU A 570 -36.83 -21.70 -16.26
C LEU A 570 -36.34 -23.02 -16.84
N LYS A 571 -35.94 -23.04 -18.12
CA LYS A 571 -35.37 -24.24 -18.76
C LYS A 571 -34.11 -24.72 -18.02
N ARG A 572 -33.23 -23.79 -17.63
CA ARG A 572 -32.03 -24.10 -16.82
C ARG A 572 -32.40 -24.61 -15.42
N ASP A 573 -33.46 -24.10 -14.80
CA ASP A 573 -33.94 -24.60 -13.51
C ASP A 573 -34.39 -26.06 -13.60
N TYR A 574 -35.26 -26.39 -14.57
CA TYR A 574 -35.73 -27.76 -14.76
C TYR A 574 -34.58 -28.71 -15.08
N ASN A 575 -33.67 -28.31 -15.98
CA ASN A 575 -32.50 -29.12 -16.33
C ASN A 575 -31.56 -29.36 -15.13
N SER A 576 -31.33 -28.35 -14.30
CA SER A 576 -30.40 -28.47 -13.16
C SER A 576 -31.00 -29.13 -11.93
N SER A 577 -32.32 -29.04 -11.75
CA SER A 577 -33.03 -29.67 -10.63
C SER A 577 -33.47 -31.11 -10.92
N LEU A 578 -33.44 -31.53 -12.19
CA LEU A 578 -33.93 -32.84 -12.63
C LEU A 578 -35.39 -33.09 -12.22
N ALA A 579 -36.15 -32.01 -12.08
CA ALA A 579 -37.53 -31.98 -11.61
C ALA A 579 -38.43 -31.37 -12.71
N LEU A 580 -39.72 -31.72 -12.73
CA LEU A 580 -40.72 -31.12 -13.64
C LEU A 580 -41.78 -30.31 -12.87
N GLU A 581 -41.69 -30.31 -11.55
CA GLU A 581 -42.56 -29.61 -10.63
C GLU A 581 -42.37 -28.10 -10.79
N LYS A 582 -43.48 -27.39 -10.98
CA LYS A 582 -43.47 -25.93 -11.04
C LYS A 582 -43.06 -25.36 -9.69
N ARG A 583 -42.18 -24.35 -9.70
CA ARG A 583 -41.85 -23.56 -8.50
C ARG A 583 -42.85 -22.42 -8.33
N ASN A 584 -43.24 -22.16 -7.08
CA ASN A 584 -44.11 -21.03 -6.75
C ASN A 584 -43.43 -19.67 -7.04
N PHE A 585 -42.16 -19.54 -6.65
CA PHE A 585 -41.42 -18.28 -6.76
C PHE A 585 -40.78 -18.05 -8.14
N LEU A 586 -40.20 -19.09 -8.74
CA LEU A 586 -39.51 -18.98 -10.03
C LEU A 586 -40.51 -19.19 -11.18
N ASN A 587 -41.08 -18.10 -11.66
CA ASN A 587 -42.06 -18.08 -12.75
C ASN A 587 -41.81 -16.89 -13.70
N ILE A 588 -42.48 -16.88 -14.86
CA ILE A 588 -42.26 -15.88 -15.93
C ILE A 588 -42.49 -14.45 -15.43
N ASP A 589 -43.57 -14.21 -14.68
CA ASP A 589 -43.94 -12.86 -14.23
C ASP A 589 -42.91 -12.30 -13.25
N ASN A 590 -42.50 -13.11 -12.26
CA ASN A 590 -41.47 -12.72 -11.31
C ASN A 590 -40.12 -12.48 -11.99
N LEU A 591 -39.75 -13.29 -12.99
CA LEU A 591 -38.51 -13.13 -13.74
C LEU A 591 -38.53 -11.87 -14.63
N ASN A 592 -39.66 -11.59 -15.28
CA ASN A 592 -39.85 -10.36 -16.06
C ASN A 592 -39.80 -9.11 -15.18
N GLU A 593 -40.46 -9.14 -14.04
CA GLU A 593 -40.39 -8.05 -13.06
C GLU A 593 -38.96 -7.83 -12.58
N TYR A 594 -38.25 -8.90 -12.20
CA TYR A 594 -36.86 -8.81 -11.76
C TYR A 594 -35.94 -8.24 -12.85
N ASN A 595 -36.08 -8.71 -14.10
CA ASN A 595 -35.30 -8.20 -15.23
C ASN A 595 -35.59 -6.72 -15.52
N ARG A 596 -36.83 -6.25 -15.36
CA ARG A 596 -37.17 -4.82 -15.44
C ARG A 596 -36.47 -4.03 -14.33
N SER A 597 -36.56 -4.51 -13.09
CA SER A 597 -35.87 -3.89 -11.95
C SER A 597 -34.36 -3.77 -12.15
N LEU A 598 -33.71 -4.76 -12.76
CA LEU A 598 -32.28 -4.67 -13.10
C LEU A 598 -31.98 -3.50 -14.05
N ARG A 599 -32.82 -3.30 -15.07
CA ARG A 599 -32.67 -2.20 -16.03
C ARG A 599 -32.92 -0.85 -15.37
N ASP A 600 -33.98 -0.76 -14.56
CA ASP A 600 -34.35 0.48 -13.88
C ASP A 600 -33.30 0.92 -12.84
N LEU A 601 -32.55 -0.03 -12.28
CA LEU A 601 -31.48 0.21 -11.30
C LEU A 601 -30.07 0.30 -11.92
N GLN A 602 -29.93 0.20 -13.24
CA GLN A 602 -28.61 0.16 -13.88
C GLN A 602 -27.74 1.38 -13.53
N GLU A 603 -28.29 2.59 -13.65
CA GLU A 603 -27.58 3.83 -13.31
C GLU A 603 -27.18 3.89 -11.83
N LEU A 604 -28.02 3.34 -10.93
CA LEU A 604 -27.69 3.23 -9.52
C LEU A 604 -26.47 2.33 -9.31
N PHE A 605 -26.41 1.19 -9.98
CA PHE A 605 -25.30 0.27 -9.85
C PHE A 605 -24.00 0.88 -10.37
N GLU A 606 -24.03 1.47 -11.57
CA GLU A 606 -22.89 2.14 -12.20
C GLU A 606 -22.32 3.30 -11.37
N THR A 607 -23.16 3.96 -10.54
CA THR A 607 -22.73 5.06 -9.64
C THR A 607 -22.39 4.60 -8.22
N SER A 608 -22.69 3.34 -7.88
CA SER A 608 -22.49 2.77 -6.55
C SER A 608 -21.20 1.96 -6.41
N VAL A 609 -20.59 1.49 -7.50
CA VAL A 609 -19.31 0.76 -7.48
C VAL A 609 -18.33 1.35 -8.50
N GLU A 610 -17.02 1.11 -8.31
CA GLU A 610 -16.01 1.64 -9.24
C GLU A 610 -16.08 0.95 -10.61
N ASP A 611 -16.31 -0.36 -10.64
CA ASP A 611 -16.40 -1.17 -11.85
C ASP A 611 -17.60 -2.13 -11.75
N SER A 612 -18.34 -2.33 -12.85
CA SER A 612 -19.46 -3.27 -12.90
C SER A 612 -19.68 -3.84 -14.29
N ILE A 613 -20.43 -4.93 -14.36
CA ILE A 613 -20.91 -5.51 -15.62
C ILE A 613 -22.38 -5.94 -15.50
N LEU A 614 -23.16 -5.62 -16.52
CA LEU A 614 -24.50 -6.16 -16.73
C LEU A 614 -24.46 -7.11 -17.94
N LEU A 615 -24.55 -8.42 -17.70
CA LEU A 615 -24.39 -9.46 -18.72
C LEU A 615 -25.68 -10.23 -18.98
N ASP A 616 -26.13 -10.22 -20.24
CA ASP A 616 -27.18 -11.14 -20.72
C ASP A 616 -26.57 -12.51 -20.99
N THR A 617 -27.04 -13.52 -20.27
CA THR A 617 -26.54 -14.89 -20.37
C THR A 617 -27.44 -15.77 -21.23
N SER A 618 -28.49 -15.24 -21.87
CA SER A 618 -29.55 -16.02 -22.53
C SER A 618 -29.03 -16.93 -23.65
N SER A 619 -28.07 -16.44 -24.43
CA SER A 619 -27.45 -17.15 -25.56
C SER A 619 -26.11 -17.80 -25.23
N MET A 620 -25.64 -17.69 -23.98
CA MET A 620 -24.31 -18.14 -23.59
C MET A 620 -24.36 -19.51 -22.89
N SER A 621 -23.33 -20.33 -23.14
CA SER A 621 -23.00 -21.47 -22.29
C SER A 621 -22.45 -21.01 -20.93
N MET A 622 -22.44 -21.90 -19.94
CA MET A 622 -21.93 -21.57 -18.59
C MET A 622 -20.43 -21.25 -18.59
N ASP A 623 -19.69 -21.89 -19.50
CA ASP A 623 -18.26 -21.70 -19.66
C ASP A 623 -17.94 -20.34 -20.29
N GLU A 624 -18.72 -19.91 -21.28
CA GLU A 624 -18.63 -18.58 -21.88
C GLU A 624 -18.97 -17.48 -20.88
N VAL A 625 -20.01 -17.68 -20.05
CA VAL A 625 -20.36 -16.73 -18.98
C VAL A 625 -19.19 -16.54 -18.01
N SER A 626 -18.55 -17.65 -17.61
CA SER A 626 -17.41 -17.60 -16.69
C SER A 626 -16.22 -16.86 -17.30
N VAL A 627 -15.90 -17.14 -18.56
CA VAL A 627 -14.78 -16.51 -19.28
C VAL A 627 -15.03 -15.02 -19.50
N GLU A 628 -16.23 -14.63 -19.93
CA GLU A 628 -16.59 -13.23 -20.15
C GLU A 628 -16.45 -12.43 -18.85
N ILE A 629 -17.06 -12.91 -17.76
CA ILE A 629 -16.98 -12.25 -16.45
C ILE A 629 -15.53 -12.15 -15.96
N ALA A 630 -14.75 -13.23 -16.06
CA ALA A 630 -13.34 -13.21 -15.68
C ALA A 630 -12.55 -12.15 -16.48
N SER A 631 -12.81 -12.05 -17.79
CA SER A 631 -12.09 -11.13 -18.69
C SER A 631 -12.31 -9.65 -18.35
N GLN A 632 -13.42 -9.33 -17.68
CA GLN A 632 -13.81 -7.99 -17.25
C GLN A 632 -13.29 -7.68 -15.84
N ILE A 633 -13.21 -8.70 -14.98
CA ILE A 633 -12.62 -8.58 -13.63
C ILE A 633 -11.11 -8.31 -13.72
N MET A 634 -10.38 -9.00 -14.62
CA MET A 634 -8.91 -8.92 -14.66
C MET A 634 -8.37 -7.48 -14.83
N PRO A 635 -8.87 -6.64 -15.78
CA PRO A 635 -8.43 -5.26 -15.92
C PRO A 635 -8.72 -4.38 -14.70
N ALA A 636 -9.89 -4.55 -14.07
CA ALA A 636 -10.27 -3.81 -12.86
C ALA A 636 -9.33 -4.14 -11.69
N MET A 637 -9.01 -5.43 -11.49
CA MET A 637 -8.01 -5.85 -10.52
C MET A 637 -6.63 -5.29 -10.83
N ARG A 638 -6.19 -5.33 -12.10
CA ARG A 638 -4.88 -4.77 -12.52
C ARG A 638 -4.79 -3.28 -12.18
N LYS A 639 -5.82 -2.50 -12.51
CA LYS A 639 -5.94 -1.08 -12.16
C LYS A 639 -5.81 -0.86 -10.66
N ARG A 640 -6.46 -1.69 -9.83
CA ARG A 640 -6.40 -1.61 -8.36
C ARG A 640 -4.99 -1.86 -7.83
N TYR A 641 -4.28 -2.87 -8.34
CA TYR A 641 -2.89 -3.15 -7.96
C TYR A 641 -1.94 -2.02 -8.34
N ILE A 642 -2.05 -1.49 -9.57
CA ILE A 642 -1.23 -0.37 -10.02
C ILE A 642 -1.48 0.87 -9.15
N LYS A 643 -2.74 1.18 -8.85
CA LYS A 643 -3.12 2.27 -7.93
C LYS A 643 -2.51 2.06 -6.54
N SER A 644 -2.57 0.83 -6.01
CA SER A 644 -1.97 0.47 -4.71
C SER A 644 -0.45 0.65 -4.73
N PHE A 645 0.22 0.19 -5.79
CA PHE A 645 1.67 0.35 -5.96
C PHE A 645 2.07 1.83 -6.02
N LYS A 646 1.34 2.64 -6.79
CA LYS A 646 1.57 4.10 -6.86
C LYS A 646 1.38 4.76 -5.50
N GLN A 647 0.31 4.43 -4.77
CA GLN A 647 0.05 4.95 -3.43
C GLN A 647 1.15 4.55 -2.45
N LYS A 648 1.58 3.28 -2.48
CA LYS A 648 2.62 2.74 -1.61
C LYS A 648 3.95 3.48 -1.77
N TYR A 649 4.34 3.79 -3.01
CA TYR A 649 5.62 4.43 -3.32
C TYR A 649 5.51 5.94 -3.61
N ASN A 650 4.36 6.56 -3.31
CA ASN A 650 4.08 7.98 -3.55
C ASN A 650 4.42 8.44 -4.98
N LEU A 651 4.04 7.62 -5.97
CA LEU A 651 4.25 7.86 -7.40
C LEU A 651 3.04 8.60 -7.99
N ARG A 652 3.31 9.47 -8.99
CA ARG A 652 2.28 10.27 -9.65
C ARG A 652 1.39 9.48 -10.61
#